data_AF-E1X228-F1
#
_entry.id   AF-E1X228-F1
#
_cell.length_a   1.000
_cell.length_b   1.000
_cell.length_c   1.000
_cell.angle_alpha   90.00
_cell.angle_beta   90.00
_cell.angle_gamma   90.00
#
_symmetry.space_group_name_H-M   'P 1'
#
loop_
_entity.id
_entity.type
_entity.pdbx_description
1 polymer ?
#
loop_
_entity_poly.entity_id
_entity_poly.type
_entity_poly.pdbx_seq_one_letter_code
_entity_poly.pdbx_strand_id
1 'polypeptide(L)'
;MKLPIIGKETEEHSKARLANSYANNLIPPEKKNYLTDLKKSTGPFLAITDHNDETKYLMDAASQIATLGLGFSPSVFFGAAHYLSSWTNDSNSKEFHSIRKALTETLKRKTNWPKLDLTICNSGAEANEIALGYCYKKRVNKNANKVLAFEGSFHGRMMITLSSTWNKVKREPFEWPGHETIYCTFPELETDLIHQSAPKDWRSFWASSCALELEIPKDWNKDSQIEKEINSLLEVREKIKTKEIFAILIEPMQCEGGDRYSSGRFNEALILMARSFGIPVIFDEVQTGFHLGKEFFWHKEFNLRDDQDKELYPDYVVCAKKAQVGLVLSHNEETKKEELQVSSVIRGYLHAVALDQSQDLIHNLEKSARVLLDDLCKKFEGKITRPRVNGMAFAFELPSAEITTEFINRRFDHGLLYYPAGAKTLRFRLNTSFTKGDIEFLFERLDQMAGEILNNEGPKPIKEIETRDRNLASIYEWQELLLLTKLKVLTGEKLDNEMFQEKIYSLFEKSTGHKIIRIDKENFSKWKDKIHQMQLDIYEPTRQTEIEKFEYCATSEKGQAVGIIQGDKLLAMSFSSPLSLNPFERGVRNDPDFNNPNALYMVDSTVGKELQGKGVGRFVKYALSAFALNDGIELINGRNRDRMAASMLSINLSLGAHEIMYMREDYPDFEKYRNVLYYTSATKFKTDQLSLSDAINSPLSNLDLTAENLSEQLPYLVNKVCLSNFVSPRFLDHLDSIKKYLPESLQHLYTTSGQSECVDKLAKSIWYNQEEKTNHMITFKGHYFGSGSFLSRSLSNSEDKFFDVTHLDHPNASNEQNVLQDLERVLKEKKTMAIWLEPIGSQTMERIERETLTKIIGLASKYGTKVIFNETAASFYRYDKENFLCSNIEGITPDAAMCFLGGQSGLCYMKEENFLAKPLMLISTWDGDEFALSNFHQALEIVHSDFEKFTEIRLEFTNKLLEALSNFEITEMELENGCGHFKGNISLSLARYFKKVGDRYLVIPSFSAMREFLGKE
;
A
#
# COMPACT_ATOMS: atom_id res chain seq x y z
N MET A 1 7.67 30.11 1.93
CA MET A 1 8.62 29.78 0.85
C MET A 1 7.91 29.90 -0.48
N LYS A 2 8.63 30.23 -1.56
CA LYS A 2 8.08 30.34 -2.91
C LYS A 2 8.56 29.16 -3.74
N LEU A 3 7.62 28.42 -4.33
CA LEU A 3 7.87 27.23 -5.14
C LEU A 3 7.63 27.56 -6.61
N PRO A 4 8.64 27.45 -7.50
CA PRO A 4 8.43 27.68 -8.93
C PRO A 4 7.51 26.58 -9.50
N ILE A 5 6.54 26.95 -10.33
CA ILE A 5 5.63 25.96 -10.94
C ILE A 5 6.20 25.41 -12.24
N ILE A 6 5.66 24.26 -12.67
CA ILE A 6 5.94 23.73 -13.99
C ILE A 6 5.53 24.68 -15.12
N GLY A 7 6.17 24.54 -16.28
CA GLY A 7 5.76 25.22 -17.52
C GLY A 7 5.83 24.30 -18.73
N LYS A 8 5.55 24.84 -19.92
CA LYS A 8 5.60 24.08 -21.19
C LYS A 8 6.98 23.46 -21.46
N GLU A 9 8.05 24.21 -21.19
CA GLU A 9 9.43 23.72 -21.34
C GLU A 9 9.72 22.50 -20.45
N THR A 10 9.13 22.43 -19.25
CA THR A 10 9.25 21.28 -18.34
C THR A 10 8.60 20.03 -18.94
N GLU A 11 7.41 20.20 -19.56
CA GLU A 11 6.69 19.10 -20.22
C GLU A 11 7.43 18.63 -21.47
N GLU A 12 7.93 19.55 -22.30
CA GLU A 12 8.68 19.24 -23.52
C GLU A 12 9.97 18.46 -23.23
N HIS A 13 10.71 18.88 -22.19
CA HIS A 13 11.91 18.17 -21.73
C HIS A 13 11.58 16.74 -21.27
N SER A 14 10.56 16.59 -20.43
CA SER A 14 10.12 15.29 -19.94
C SER A 14 9.70 14.38 -21.10
N LYS A 15 8.88 14.89 -22.03
CA LYS A 15 8.48 14.16 -23.26
C LYS A 15 9.68 13.68 -24.06
N ALA A 16 10.69 14.52 -24.24
CA ALA A 16 11.89 14.16 -25.00
C ALA A 16 12.66 13.01 -24.34
N ARG A 17 12.76 12.98 -23.01
CA ARG A 17 13.39 11.86 -22.28
C ARG A 17 12.57 10.58 -22.34
N LEU A 18 11.26 10.69 -22.10
CA LEU A 18 10.32 9.57 -22.13
C LEU A 18 10.24 8.89 -23.51
N ALA A 19 10.35 9.67 -24.59
CA ALA A 19 10.32 9.15 -25.95
C ALA A 19 11.40 8.08 -26.20
N ASN A 20 12.56 8.19 -25.56
CA ASN A 20 13.63 7.18 -25.66
C ASN A 20 13.22 5.87 -24.99
N SER A 21 12.66 5.93 -23.78
CA SER A 21 12.22 4.75 -23.02
C SER A 21 10.99 4.06 -23.64
N TYR A 22 10.21 4.77 -24.46
CA TYR A 22 9.07 4.22 -25.20
C TYR A 22 9.38 3.77 -26.63
N ALA A 23 10.64 3.89 -27.06
CA ALA A 23 11.06 3.34 -28.34
C ALA A 23 10.78 1.84 -28.41
N ASN A 24 10.37 1.36 -29.60
CA ASN A 24 10.06 -0.05 -29.87
C ASN A 24 8.95 -0.67 -29.00
N ASN A 25 8.04 0.14 -28.44
CA ASN A 25 6.92 -0.34 -27.62
C ASN A 25 7.37 -1.19 -26.42
N LEU A 26 8.46 -0.80 -25.75
CA LEU A 26 9.00 -1.53 -24.58
C LEU A 26 7.98 -1.60 -23.42
N ILE A 27 7.36 -0.48 -23.07
CA ILE A 27 6.31 -0.40 -22.03
C ILE A 27 5.19 0.54 -22.50
N PRO A 28 3.95 0.41 -22.00
CA PRO A 28 2.91 1.40 -22.27
C PRO A 28 3.30 2.77 -21.71
N PRO A 29 3.08 3.86 -22.47
CA PRO A 29 3.35 5.20 -21.98
C PRO A 29 2.41 5.56 -20.82
N GLU A 30 2.92 6.33 -19.88
CA GLU A 30 2.17 6.93 -18.80
C GLU A 30 1.23 8.04 -19.31
N LYS A 31 0.32 8.51 -18.45
CA LYS A 31 -0.70 9.50 -18.85
C LYS A 31 -0.26 10.95 -18.74
N LYS A 32 0.82 11.26 -18.00
CA LYS A 32 1.29 12.62 -17.72
C LYS A 32 2.80 12.64 -17.94
N ASN A 33 3.23 13.40 -18.94
CA ASN A 33 4.62 13.41 -19.39
C ASN A 33 5.48 14.31 -18.49
N TYR A 34 5.67 13.92 -17.23
CA TYR A 34 6.53 14.62 -16.27
C TYR A 34 7.36 13.62 -15.47
N LEU A 35 8.65 13.91 -15.32
CA LEU A 35 9.58 13.13 -14.51
C LEU A 35 9.62 13.66 -13.08
N THR A 36 9.32 12.80 -12.11
CA THR A 36 9.19 13.21 -10.70
C THR A 36 10.53 13.28 -9.96
N ASP A 37 10.68 14.26 -9.06
CA ASP A 37 11.73 14.33 -8.04
C ASP A 37 11.09 14.08 -6.66
N LEU A 38 11.02 12.81 -6.24
CA LEU A 38 10.33 12.46 -4.99
C LEU A 38 11.04 13.00 -3.75
N LYS A 39 12.38 13.13 -3.78
CA LYS A 39 13.16 13.65 -2.63
C LYS A 39 12.77 15.09 -2.31
N LYS A 40 12.40 15.88 -3.31
CA LYS A 40 11.98 17.29 -3.13
C LYS A 40 10.46 17.49 -3.07
N SER A 41 9.67 16.45 -3.27
CA SER A 41 8.21 16.51 -3.13
C SER A 41 7.82 16.74 -1.66
N THR A 42 6.89 17.66 -1.41
CA THR A 42 6.55 18.07 -0.04
C THR A 42 5.12 18.56 0.11
N GLY A 43 4.43 18.10 1.16
CA GLY A 43 3.06 18.53 1.44
C GLY A 43 2.13 18.24 0.26
N PRO A 44 1.33 19.21 -0.22
CA PRO A 44 0.47 18.99 -1.38
C PRO A 44 1.21 19.19 -2.71
N PHE A 45 2.54 19.29 -2.73
CA PHE A 45 3.30 19.63 -3.93
C PHE A 45 4.17 18.48 -4.42
N LEU A 46 3.90 18.04 -5.66
CA LEU A 46 4.75 17.09 -6.40
C LEU A 46 5.87 17.87 -7.08
N ALA A 47 7.12 17.47 -6.81
CA ALA A 47 8.29 18.05 -7.45
C ALA A 47 8.61 17.33 -8.77
N ILE A 48 9.04 18.11 -9.76
CA ILE A 48 9.34 17.69 -11.13
C ILE A 48 10.68 18.31 -11.52
N THR A 49 11.52 17.53 -12.21
CA THR A 49 12.79 18.02 -12.75
C THR A 49 12.57 18.66 -14.12
N ASP A 50 13.13 19.85 -14.34
CA ASP A 50 13.09 20.54 -15.63
C ASP A 50 14.37 20.34 -16.47
N HIS A 51 14.46 21.06 -17.59
CA HIS A 51 15.56 20.96 -18.54
C HIS A 51 16.91 21.48 -18.05
N ASN A 52 16.94 22.25 -16.95
CA ASN A 52 18.15 22.78 -16.33
C ASN A 52 18.52 22.01 -15.05
N ASP A 53 17.92 20.84 -14.83
CA ASP A 53 17.96 20.08 -13.58
C ASP A 53 17.46 20.88 -12.36
N GLU A 54 16.64 21.92 -12.61
CA GLU A 54 15.95 22.68 -11.56
C GLU A 54 14.64 22.00 -11.18
N THR A 55 14.21 22.21 -9.93
CA THR A 55 12.97 21.64 -9.43
C THR A 55 11.82 22.61 -9.60
N LYS A 56 10.77 22.15 -10.29
CA LYS A 56 9.47 22.80 -10.45
C LYS A 56 8.40 22.00 -9.72
N TYR A 57 7.24 22.61 -9.50
CA TYR A 57 6.20 22.04 -8.64
C TYR A 57 4.82 22.04 -9.28
N LEU A 58 4.04 21.02 -8.92
CA LEU A 58 2.61 20.88 -9.16
C LEU A 58 1.87 20.78 -7.83
N MET A 59 0.81 21.56 -7.63
CA MET A 59 -0.13 21.35 -6.54
C MET A 59 -1.03 20.15 -6.85
N ASP A 60 -0.83 19.07 -6.10
CA ASP A 60 -1.60 17.84 -6.18
C ASP A 60 -2.88 17.92 -5.32
N ALA A 61 -3.95 18.41 -5.93
CA ALA A 61 -5.31 18.37 -5.40
C ALA A 61 -6.05 17.07 -5.78
N ALA A 62 -5.33 16.05 -6.29
CA ALA A 62 -5.83 14.70 -6.48
C ALA A 62 -5.24 13.70 -5.46
N SER A 63 -4.22 14.10 -4.71
CA SER A 63 -3.47 13.26 -3.76
C SER A 63 -3.08 11.92 -4.38
N GLN A 64 -2.55 11.95 -5.60
CA GLN A 64 -2.25 10.77 -6.42
C GLN A 64 -3.44 9.78 -6.44
N ILE A 65 -4.60 10.20 -6.97
CA ILE A 65 -5.87 9.44 -6.97
C ILE A 65 -6.29 8.98 -5.56
N ALA A 66 -6.29 9.93 -4.63
CA ALA A 66 -6.72 9.80 -3.25
C ALA A 66 -5.90 8.81 -2.42
N THR A 67 -4.61 8.65 -2.67
CA THR A 67 -3.72 7.76 -1.90
C THR A 67 -2.88 8.45 -0.84
N LEU A 68 -2.61 9.74 -1.01
CA LEU A 68 -1.87 10.55 -0.03
C LEU A 68 -2.88 11.18 0.93
N GLY A 69 -2.93 10.72 2.18
CA GLY A 69 -3.74 11.36 3.22
C GLY A 69 -2.96 12.43 3.98
N LEU A 70 -1.63 12.32 4.03
CA LEU A 70 -0.72 13.25 4.72
C LEU A 70 0.14 14.11 3.77
N GLY A 71 -0.06 14.00 2.45
CA GLY A 71 0.77 14.64 1.43
C GLY A 71 2.09 13.90 1.15
N PHE A 72 2.99 14.57 0.42
CA PHE A 72 4.34 14.10 0.08
C PHE A 72 5.34 14.32 1.21
N SER A 73 6.27 13.37 1.35
CA SER A 73 7.31 13.30 2.37
C SER A 73 6.84 13.60 3.80
N PRO A 74 5.71 13.02 4.27
CA PRO A 74 5.24 13.25 5.63
C PRO A 74 6.23 12.60 6.60
N SER A 75 6.66 13.33 7.64
CA SER A 75 7.72 12.85 8.54
C SER A 75 7.41 11.47 9.13
N VAL A 76 6.14 11.15 9.36
CA VAL A 76 5.72 9.84 9.90
C VAL A 76 6.16 8.66 9.04
N PHE A 77 6.25 8.78 7.71
CA PHE A 77 6.60 7.66 6.83
C PHE A 77 8.09 7.29 6.85
N PHE A 78 8.96 8.18 7.32
CA PHE A 78 10.34 7.80 7.68
C PHE A 78 10.36 6.72 8.78
N GLY A 79 9.28 6.63 9.57
CA GLY A 79 9.03 5.55 10.51
C GLY A 79 9.19 4.15 9.92
N ALA A 80 8.80 3.96 8.65
CA ALA A 80 8.89 2.67 7.99
C ALA A 80 10.35 2.25 7.72
N ALA A 81 11.25 3.20 7.47
CA ALA A 81 12.66 2.93 7.21
C ALA A 81 13.42 2.40 8.44
N HIS A 82 12.87 2.56 9.65
CA HIS A 82 13.52 2.15 10.89
C HIS A 82 13.43 0.64 11.19
N TYR A 83 12.74 -0.13 10.35
CA TYR A 83 12.61 -1.59 10.46
C TYR A 83 13.43 -2.27 9.37
N LEU A 84 14.22 -3.29 9.74
CA LEU A 84 15.02 -4.05 8.80
C LEU A 84 14.16 -4.74 7.73
N SER A 85 13.03 -5.31 8.17
CA SER A 85 12.07 -5.99 7.30
C SER A 85 11.39 -5.09 6.26
N SER A 86 11.42 -3.76 6.40
CA SER A 86 10.99 -2.86 5.32
C SER A 86 11.92 -2.92 4.11
N TRP A 87 13.21 -3.21 4.32
CA TRP A 87 14.24 -3.24 3.29
C TRP A 87 14.39 -4.63 2.68
N THR A 88 14.30 -5.69 3.51
CA THR A 88 14.43 -7.09 3.07
C THR A 88 13.11 -7.67 2.56
N ASN A 89 11.97 -7.11 2.98
CA ASN A 89 10.62 -7.68 2.84
C ASN A 89 10.39 -8.96 3.65
N ASP A 90 11.13 -9.18 4.76
CA ASP A 90 10.88 -10.31 5.65
C ASP A 90 9.58 -10.15 6.46
N SER A 91 8.52 -10.79 5.96
CA SER A 91 7.21 -10.85 6.60
C SER A 91 7.14 -11.78 7.81
N ASN A 92 8.20 -12.53 8.14
CA ASN A 92 8.26 -13.41 9.31
C ASN A 92 8.91 -12.75 10.53
N SER A 93 9.50 -11.57 10.38
CA SER A 93 10.15 -10.84 11.47
C SER A 93 9.19 -10.57 12.64
N LYS A 94 9.70 -10.66 13.88
CA LYS A 94 8.90 -10.42 15.10
C LYS A 94 8.36 -8.99 15.16
N GLU A 95 9.13 -8.01 14.68
CA GLU A 95 8.71 -6.61 14.67
C GLU A 95 7.56 -6.39 13.70
N PHE A 96 7.62 -6.98 12.51
CA PHE A 96 6.52 -6.89 11.55
C PHE A 96 5.23 -7.51 12.10
N HIS A 97 5.30 -8.67 12.75
CA HIS A 97 4.14 -9.27 13.41
C HIS A 97 3.52 -8.36 14.49
N SER A 98 4.35 -7.66 15.26
CA SER A 98 3.89 -6.68 16.25
C SER A 98 3.15 -5.50 15.59
N ILE A 99 3.70 -4.94 14.51
CA ILE A 99 3.10 -3.84 13.77
C ILE A 99 1.79 -4.27 13.09
N ARG A 100 1.77 -5.47 12.49
CA ARG A 100 0.55 -6.05 11.90
C ARG A 100 -0.55 -6.19 12.94
N LYS A 101 -0.21 -6.62 14.16
CA LYS A 101 -1.16 -6.68 15.27
C LYS A 101 -1.65 -5.27 15.65
N ALA A 102 -0.77 -4.29 15.74
CA ALA A 102 -1.14 -2.90 16.02
C ALA A 102 -2.07 -2.30 14.95
N LEU A 103 -1.83 -2.60 13.67
CA LEU A 103 -2.73 -2.25 12.57
C LEU A 103 -4.10 -2.92 12.73
N THR A 104 -4.12 -4.22 13.00
CA THR A 104 -5.36 -4.99 13.19
C THR A 104 -6.19 -4.42 14.34
N GLU A 105 -5.58 -4.12 15.49
CA GLU A 105 -6.26 -3.53 16.64
C GLU A 105 -6.74 -2.10 16.37
N THR A 106 -5.98 -1.31 15.60
CA THR A 106 -6.42 0.00 15.13
C THR A 106 -7.68 -0.13 14.27
N LEU A 107 -7.66 -0.99 13.26
CA LEU A 107 -8.81 -1.20 12.36
C LEU A 107 -10.03 -1.75 13.13
N LYS A 108 -9.82 -2.65 14.09
CA LYS A 108 -10.88 -3.16 14.99
C LYS A 108 -11.54 -2.04 15.80
N ARG A 109 -10.75 -1.12 16.35
CA ARG A 109 -11.29 0.07 17.06
C ARG A 109 -12.06 1.01 16.12
N LYS A 110 -11.62 1.17 14.87
CA LYS A 110 -12.25 2.11 13.91
C LYS A 110 -13.52 1.55 13.25
N THR A 111 -13.58 0.24 13.05
CA THR A 111 -14.82 -0.43 12.62
C THR A 111 -15.86 -0.51 13.74
N ASN A 112 -15.40 -0.57 14.99
CA ASN A 112 -16.19 -0.94 16.18
C ASN A 112 -16.69 -2.40 16.13
N TRP A 113 -15.98 -3.27 15.42
CA TRP A 113 -16.38 -4.67 15.30
C TRP A 113 -15.91 -5.51 16.49
N PRO A 114 -16.77 -6.38 17.06
CA PRO A 114 -16.37 -7.27 18.16
C PRO A 114 -15.23 -8.21 17.78
N LYS A 115 -15.27 -8.71 16.54
CA LYS A 115 -14.24 -9.53 15.90
C LYS A 115 -13.88 -8.91 14.56
N LEU A 116 -12.60 -8.91 14.24
CA LEU A 116 -12.08 -8.43 12.97
C LEU A 116 -11.04 -9.42 12.46
N ASP A 117 -11.34 -10.02 11.32
CA ASP A 117 -10.40 -10.78 10.53
C ASP A 117 -9.83 -9.88 9.44
N LEU A 118 -8.49 -9.85 9.32
CA LEU A 118 -7.77 -9.02 8.35
C LEU A 118 -7.01 -9.90 7.36
N THR A 119 -7.34 -9.75 6.07
CA THR A 119 -6.52 -10.25 4.95
C THR A 119 -5.83 -9.08 4.24
N ILE A 120 -4.55 -9.23 3.94
CA ILE A 120 -3.71 -8.23 3.27
C ILE A 120 -3.35 -8.70 1.85
N CYS A 121 -3.35 -7.78 0.89
CA CYS A 121 -2.96 -8.02 -0.51
C CYS A 121 -2.37 -6.75 -1.15
N ASN A 122 -1.96 -6.80 -2.40
CA ASN A 122 -1.17 -5.74 -3.01
C ASN A 122 -2.00 -4.56 -3.54
N SER A 123 -3.27 -4.77 -3.92
CA SER A 123 -4.09 -3.70 -4.52
C SER A 123 -5.56 -3.71 -4.13
N GLY A 124 -6.28 -2.63 -4.47
CA GLY A 124 -7.73 -2.54 -4.25
C GLY A 124 -8.55 -3.46 -5.17
N ALA A 125 -8.12 -3.66 -6.42
CA ALA A 125 -8.78 -4.62 -7.31
C ALA A 125 -8.62 -6.05 -6.80
N GLU A 126 -7.42 -6.39 -6.32
CA GLU A 126 -7.15 -7.67 -5.70
C GLU A 126 -7.95 -7.87 -4.42
N ALA A 127 -8.02 -6.85 -3.55
CA ALA A 127 -8.79 -6.91 -2.32
C ALA A 127 -10.29 -7.15 -2.58
N ASN A 128 -10.87 -6.50 -3.60
CA ASN A 128 -12.24 -6.77 -4.02
C ASN A 128 -12.41 -8.20 -4.56
N GLU A 129 -11.48 -8.73 -5.36
CA GLU A 129 -11.55 -10.11 -5.86
C GLU A 129 -11.32 -11.19 -4.79
N ILE A 130 -10.55 -10.89 -3.75
CA ILE A 130 -10.40 -11.74 -2.56
C ILE A 130 -11.72 -11.77 -1.78
N ALA A 131 -12.31 -10.60 -1.48
CA ALA A 131 -13.59 -10.52 -0.76
C ALA A 131 -14.72 -11.24 -1.53
N LEU A 132 -14.80 -11.01 -2.83
CA LEU A 132 -15.71 -11.75 -3.71
C LEU A 132 -15.40 -13.25 -3.75
N GLY A 133 -14.13 -13.65 -3.70
CA GLY A 133 -13.72 -15.05 -3.61
C GLY A 133 -14.22 -15.73 -2.33
N TYR A 134 -14.14 -15.05 -1.18
CA TYR A 134 -14.73 -15.52 0.08
C TYR A 134 -16.25 -15.67 -0.02
N CYS A 135 -16.92 -14.67 -0.60
CA CYS A 135 -18.36 -14.75 -0.86
C CYS A 135 -18.72 -15.93 -1.78
N TYR A 136 -17.96 -16.11 -2.86
CA TYR A 136 -18.18 -17.20 -3.81
C TYR A 136 -18.06 -18.55 -3.12
N LYS A 137 -17.01 -18.81 -2.32
CA LYS A 137 -16.87 -20.08 -1.57
C LYS A 137 -18.04 -20.36 -0.64
N LYS A 138 -18.50 -19.33 0.07
CA LYS A 138 -19.57 -19.41 1.09
C LYS A 138 -20.99 -19.30 0.52
N ARG A 139 -21.14 -19.03 -0.77
CA ARG A 139 -22.46 -18.81 -1.41
C ARG A 139 -23.46 -19.92 -1.11
N VAL A 140 -24.70 -19.50 -0.86
CA VAL A 140 -25.84 -20.38 -0.55
C VAL A 140 -26.22 -21.22 -1.77
N ASN A 141 -26.43 -20.58 -2.92
CA ASN A 141 -26.65 -21.29 -4.18
C ASN A 141 -25.31 -21.60 -4.87
N LYS A 142 -24.92 -22.87 -4.92
CA LYS A 142 -23.66 -23.29 -5.57
C LYS A 142 -23.64 -23.03 -7.09
N ASN A 143 -24.79 -22.81 -7.72
CA ASN A 143 -24.86 -22.43 -9.13
C ASN A 143 -24.76 -20.91 -9.36
N ALA A 144 -24.81 -20.09 -8.31
CA ALA A 144 -24.65 -18.64 -8.46
C ALA A 144 -23.21 -18.30 -8.91
N ASN A 145 -23.10 -17.54 -9.99
CA ASN A 145 -21.84 -17.17 -10.64
C ASN A 145 -21.77 -15.69 -11.04
N LYS A 146 -22.75 -14.88 -10.64
CA LYS A 146 -22.84 -13.44 -10.96
C LYS A 146 -22.59 -12.57 -9.74
N VAL A 147 -21.95 -11.43 -9.97
CA VAL A 147 -21.88 -10.32 -9.02
C VAL A 147 -22.98 -9.33 -9.38
N LEU A 148 -23.56 -8.65 -8.38
CA LEU A 148 -24.39 -7.46 -8.58
C LEU A 148 -23.59 -6.21 -8.20
N ALA A 149 -23.60 -5.21 -9.08
CA ALA A 149 -23.02 -3.89 -8.83
C ALA A 149 -24.00 -2.80 -9.29
N PHE A 150 -23.59 -1.53 -9.18
CA PHE A 150 -24.45 -0.38 -9.46
C PHE A 150 -23.94 0.44 -10.64
N GLU A 151 -24.86 1.04 -11.40
CA GLU A 151 -24.49 1.99 -12.45
C GLU A 151 -23.60 3.10 -11.90
N GLY A 152 -22.56 3.49 -12.64
CA GLY A 152 -21.56 4.48 -12.23
C GLY A 152 -20.40 3.95 -11.38
N SER A 153 -20.43 2.69 -10.94
CA SER A 153 -19.40 2.13 -10.07
C SER A 153 -18.01 1.98 -10.70
N PHE A 154 -16.98 1.95 -9.85
CA PHE A 154 -15.62 1.57 -10.20
C PHE A 154 -14.98 0.72 -9.10
N HIS A 155 -14.72 -0.56 -9.40
CA HIS A 155 -14.24 -1.54 -8.42
C HIS A 155 -12.85 -2.11 -8.71
N GLY A 156 -12.19 -1.61 -9.76
CA GLY A 156 -10.87 -2.08 -10.18
C GLY A 156 -10.86 -2.53 -11.63
N ARG A 157 -9.76 -3.19 -12.02
CA ARG A 157 -9.55 -3.61 -13.42
C ARG A 157 -9.04 -5.04 -13.58
N MET A 158 -9.10 -5.86 -12.52
CA MET A 158 -8.95 -7.32 -12.67
C MET A 158 -10.23 -7.90 -13.29
N MET A 159 -10.27 -9.17 -13.72
CA MET A 159 -11.34 -9.71 -14.57
C MET A 159 -12.76 -9.45 -14.02
N ILE A 160 -13.01 -9.77 -12.75
CA ILE A 160 -14.34 -9.64 -12.14
C ILE A 160 -14.59 -8.22 -11.64
N THR A 161 -13.56 -7.54 -11.15
CA THR A 161 -13.67 -6.13 -10.74
C THR A 161 -13.84 -5.17 -11.92
N LEU A 162 -13.26 -5.49 -13.07
CA LEU A 162 -13.48 -4.79 -14.34
C LEU A 162 -14.90 -5.06 -14.84
N SER A 163 -15.34 -6.32 -14.78
CA SER A 163 -16.72 -6.68 -15.09
C SER A 163 -17.71 -5.93 -14.22
N SER A 164 -17.33 -5.64 -12.97
CA SER A 164 -18.11 -4.86 -11.99
C SER A 164 -17.90 -3.35 -12.09
N THR A 165 -16.99 -2.86 -12.92
CA THR A 165 -16.80 -1.43 -13.20
C THR A 165 -17.72 -0.99 -14.34
N TRP A 166 -18.57 0.01 -14.08
CA TRP A 166 -19.64 0.41 -14.99
C TRP A 166 -19.17 0.91 -16.37
N ASN A 167 -17.97 1.50 -16.43
CA ASN A 167 -17.48 2.14 -17.65
C ASN A 167 -17.29 1.12 -18.79
N LYS A 168 -18.26 1.13 -19.72
CA LYS A 168 -18.36 0.25 -20.88
C LYS A 168 -17.09 0.22 -21.73
N VAL A 169 -16.49 1.37 -22.04
CA VAL A 169 -15.25 1.48 -22.83
C VAL A 169 -14.07 0.74 -22.20
N LYS A 170 -14.02 0.68 -20.85
CA LYS A 170 -12.98 -0.07 -20.14
C LYS A 170 -13.26 -1.57 -20.10
N ARG A 171 -14.54 -1.97 -20.02
CA ARG A 171 -14.97 -3.35 -19.78
C ARG A 171 -15.10 -4.19 -21.05
N GLU A 172 -15.80 -3.68 -22.07
CA GLU A 172 -16.17 -4.46 -23.27
C GLU A 172 -14.99 -5.14 -23.98
N PRO A 173 -13.80 -4.53 -24.13
CA PRO A 173 -12.67 -5.18 -24.78
C PRO A 173 -12.19 -6.47 -24.10
N PHE A 174 -12.56 -6.66 -22.83
CA PHE A 174 -12.07 -7.75 -21.98
C PHE A 174 -13.22 -8.58 -21.37
N GLU A 175 -14.45 -8.40 -21.84
CA GLU A 175 -15.62 -9.09 -21.30
C GLU A 175 -15.65 -10.55 -21.77
N TRP A 176 -15.73 -11.48 -20.82
CA TRP A 176 -15.81 -12.92 -21.10
C TRP A 176 -17.26 -13.40 -20.94
N PRO A 177 -17.84 -14.05 -21.96
CA PRO A 177 -19.21 -14.54 -21.89
C PRO A 177 -19.46 -15.43 -20.68
N GLY A 178 -20.58 -15.22 -19.99
CA GLY A 178 -20.98 -16.00 -18.82
C GLY A 178 -20.44 -15.51 -17.48
N HIS A 179 -19.53 -14.52 -17.46
CA HIS A 179 -18.95 -13.95 -16.24
C HIS A 179 -19.27 -12.46 -16.03
N GLU A 180 -20.24 -11.94 -16.77
CA GLU A 180 -20.69 -10.54 -16.71
C GLU A 180 -21.28 -10.19 -15.33
N THR A 181 -21.14 -8.93 -14.90
CA THR A 181 -21.80 -8.39 -13.71
C THR A 181 -23.21 -7.90 -14.04
N ILE A 182 -24.15 -8.11 -13.12
CA ILE A 182 -25.50 -7.54 -13.20
C ILE A 182 -25.47 -6.14 -12.58
N TYR A 183 -26.00 -5.16 -13.31
CA TYR A 183 -26.09 -3.78 -12.83
C TYR A 183 -27.50 -3.42 -12.41
N CYS A 184 -27.61 -2.64 -11.32
CA CYS A 184 -28.83 -1.97 -10.90
C CYS A 184 -28.62 -0.46 -10.80
N THR A 185 -29.72 0.28 -10.86
CA THR A 185 -29.73 1.75 -10.80
C THR A 185 -29.13 2.22 -9.47
N PHE A 186 -28.18 3.15 -9.50
CA PHE A 186 -27.67 3.79 -8.28
C PHE A 186 -28.58 4.98 -7.88
N PRO A 187 -29.14 5.01 -6.65
CA PRO A 187 -30.05 6.06 -6.23
C PRO A 187 -29.27 7.30 -5.75
N GLU A 188 -28.70 8.00 -6.72
CA GLU A 188 -27.92 9.21 -6.50
C GLU A 188 -28.73 10.31 -5.80
N LEU A 189 -28.09 10.97 -4.83
CA LEU A 189 -28.58 12.18 -4.21
C LEU A 189 -28.26 13.43 -5.04
N GLU A 190 -29.17 14.40 -5.04
CA GLU A 190 -28.93 15.71 -5.64
C GLU A 190 -27.89 16.55 -4.87
N THR A 191 -27.69 16.24 -3.58
CA THR A 191 -26.80 16.94 -2.65
C THR A 191 -25.86 15.94 -1.95
N ASP A 192 -24.92 16.44 -1.15
CA ASP A 192 -24.03 15.65 -0.30
C ASP A 192 -24.62 15.36 1.10
N LEU A 193 -25.91 15.63 1.32
CA LEU A 193 -26.61 15.36 2.57
C LEU A 193 -27.01 13.87 2.66
N ILE A 194 -26.08 13.04 3.11
CA ILE A 194 -26.24 11.58 3.26
C ILE A 194 -27.21 11.16 4.37
N HIS A 195 -27.46 12.05 5.34
CA HIS A 195 -28.37 11.79 6.46
C HIS A 195 -29.78 12.27 6.15
N GLN A 196 -30.58 11.37 5.58
CA GLN A 196 -31.99 11.63 5.31
C GLN A 196 -32.88 10.75 6.19
N SER A 197 -34.01 11.28 6.66
CA SER A 197 -34.94 10.54 7.52
C SER A 197 -35.54 9.34 6.77
N ALA A 198 -35.58 8.19 7.43
CA ALA A 198 -36.27 7.01 6.91
C ALA A 198 -37.78 7.09 7.17
N PRO A 199 -38.63 6.56 6.27
CA PRO A 199 -40.04 6.37 6.56
C PRO A 199 -40.29 5.48 7.78
N LYS A 200 -41.50 5.59 8.35
CA LYS A 200 -41.93 4.66 9.41
C LYS A 200 -41.87 3.22 8.90
N ASP A 201 -41.41 2.31 9.77
CA ASP A 201 -41.31 0.86 9.51
C ASP A 201 -40.31 0.48 8.38
N TRP A 202 -39.45 1.41 7.93
CA TRP A 202 -38.48 1.19 6.85
C TRP A 202 -37.57 -0.02 7.10
N ARG A 203 -36.97 -0.11 8.30
CA ARG A 203 -35.99 -1.17 8.62
C ARG A 203 -36.63 -2.55 8.69
N SER A 204 -37.74 -2.69 9.42
CA SER A 204 -38.47 -3.95 9.55
C SER A 204 -39.00 -4.43 8.20
N PHE A 205 -39.48 -3.52 7.36
CA PHE A 205 -39.89 -3.83 5.99
C PHE A 205 -38.75 -4.46 5.19
N TRP A 206 -37.60 -3.79 5.09
CA TRP A 206 -36.48 -4.30 4.30
C TRP A 206 -35.81 -5.54 4.91
N ALA A 207 -35.85 -5.72 6.23
CA ALA A 207 -35.42 -6.96 6.88
C ALA A 207 -36.28 -8.18 6.50
N SER A 208 -37.54 -7.96 6.09
CA SER A 208 -38.49 -9.01 5.67
C SER A 208 -38.57 -9.22 4.15
N SER A 209 -37.61 -8.67 3.38
CA SER A 209 -37.68 -8.61 1.91
C SER A 209 -37.72 -9.96 1.18
N CYS A 210 -37.31 -11.05 1.85
CA CYS A 210 -37.37 -12.40 1.32
C CYS A 210 -38.79 -12.99 1.24
N ALA A 211 -39.80 -12.30 1.79
CA ALA A 211 -41.21 -12.62 1.59
C ALA A 211 -41.55 -12.71 0.10
N LEU A 212 -42.47 -13.62 -0.27
CA LEU A 212 -42.87 -13.84 -1.67
C LEU A 212 -43.49 -12.57 -2.29
N GLU A 213 -44.43 -11.98 -1.56
CA GLU A 213 -45.11 -10.73 -1.91
C GLU A 213 -44.60 -9.60 -1.01
N LEU A 214 -44.44 -8.41 -1.61
CA LEU A 214 -43.93 -7.23 -0.94
C LEU A 214 -44.79 -6.03 -1.37
N GLU A 215 -45.64 -5.53 -0.48
CA GLU A 215 -46.51 -4.37 -0.77
C GLU A 215 -45.85 -3.10 -0.22
N ILE A 216 -45.44 -2.19 -1.11
CA ILE A 216 -44.85 -0.90 -0.72
C ILE A 216 -45.94 -0.03 -0.05
N PRO A 217 -45.72 0.50 1.17
CA PRO A 217 -46.65 1.43 1.79
C PRO A 217 -46.88 2.68 0.91
N LYS A 218 -48.15 2.96 0.58
CA LYS A 218 -48.53 4.05 -0.35
C LYS A 218 -48.01 5.43 0.08
N ASP A 219 -47.84 5.66 1.37
CA ASP A 219 -47.34 6.92 1.91
C ASP A 219 -45.86 7.19 1.62
N TRP A 220 -45.07 6.17 1.25
CA TRP A 220 -43.65 6.34 0.95
C TRP A 220 -43.40 7.04 -0.39
N ASN A 221 -44.33 6.93 -1.33
CA ASN A 221 -44.19 7.47 -2.70
C ASN A 221 -44.46 8.98 -2.80
N LYS A 222 -44.48 9.72 -1.68
CA LYS A 222 -44.68 11.17 -1.66
C LYS A 222 -43.39 11.97 -1.85
N ASP A 223 -42.24 11.32 -1.66
CA ASP A 223 -40.91 11.92 -1.79
C ASP A 223 -40.18 11.25 -2.98
N SER A 224 -39.76 12.07 -3.95
CA SER A 224 -39.12 11.58 -5.17
C SER A 224 -37.77 10.88 -4.92
N GLN A 225 -37.05 11.25 -3.86
CA GLN A 225 -35.80 10.57 -3.52
C GLN A 225 -36.06 9.21 -2.88
N ILE A 226 -37.09 9.10 -2.02
CA ILE A 226 -37.53 7.80 -1.47
C ILE A 226 -38.00 6.89 -2.60
N GLU A 227 -38.77 7.41 -3.57
CA GLU A 227 -39.20 6.64 -4.73
C GLU A 227 -38.01 6.10 -5.55
N LYS A 228 -36.99 6.93 -5.83
CA LYS A 228 -35.74 6.50 -6.49
C LYS A 228 -35.04 5.36 -5.73
N GLU A 229 -34.95 5.47 -4.40
CA GLU A 229 -34.30 4.46 -3.56
C GLU A 229 -35.09 3.15 -3.52
N ILE A 230 -36.43 3.21 -3.39
CA ILE A 230 -37.30 2.03 -3.43
C ILE A 230 -37.17 1.31 -4.79
N ASN A 231 -37.20 2.06 -5.90
CA ASN A 231 -37.09 1.48 -7.24
C ASN A 231 -35.76 0.74 -7.42
N SER A 232 -34.66 1.33 -6.96
CA SER A 232 -33.33 0.69 -6.97
C SER A 232 -33.32 -0.60 -6.12
N LEU A 233 -33.87 -0.57 -4.90
CA LEU A 233 -33.93 -1.73 -4.02
C LEU A 233 -34.82 -2.85 -4.59
N LEU A 234 -35.95 -2.51 -5.21
CA LEU A 234 -36.82 -3.47 -5.88
C LEU A 234 -36.13 -4.11 -7.10
N GLU A 235 -35.39 -3.32 -7.88
CA GLU A 235 -34.57 -3.84 -8.97
C GLU A 235 -33.56 -4.88 -8.45
N VAL A 236 -32.82 -4.53 -7.40
CA VAL A 236 -31.87 -5.44 -6.72
C VAL A 236 -32.58 -6.71 -6.25
N ARG A 237 -33.74 -6.60 -5.58
CA ARG A 237 -34.53 -7.75 -5.11
C ARG A 237 -34.91 -8.68 -6.25
N GLU A 238 -35.41 -8.15 -7.36
CA GLU A 238 -35.80 -8.98 -8.50
C GLU A 238 -34.61 -9.69 -9.14
N LYS A 239 -33.42 -9.06 -9.18
CA LYS A 239 -32.20 -9.73 -9.63
C LYS A 239 -31.76 -10.82 -8.65
N ILE A 240 -31.80 -10.58 -7.34
CA ILE A 240 -31.43 -11.61 -6.34
C ILE A 240 -32.33 -12.85 -6.46
N LYS A 241 -33.62 -12.66 -6.77
CA LYS A 241 -34.59 -13.76 -6.97
C LYS A 241 -34.26 -14.68 -8.16
N THR A 242 -33.42 -14.27 -9.12
CA THR A 242 -32.94 -15.17 -10.19
C THR A 242 -32.02 -16.27 -9.65
N LYS A 243 -31.49 -16.09 -8.43
CA LYS A 243 -30.54 -16.98 -7.75
C LYS A 243 -29.18 -17.10 -8.42
N GLU A 244 -28.85 -16.20 -9.36
CA GLU A 244 -27.54 -16.20 -10.04
C GLU A 244 -26.50 -15.37 -9.28
N ILE A 245 -26.93 -14.49 -8.38
CA ILE A 245 -26.06 -13.56 -7.65
C ILE A 245 -25.47 -14.23 -6.41
N PHE A 246 -24.15 -14.12 -6.24
CA PHE A 246 -23.46 -14.60 -5.04
C PHE A 246 -22.97 -13.49 -4.10
N ALA A 247 -22.91 -12.23 -4.57
CA ALA A 247 -22.50 -11.07 -3.78
C ALA A 247 -23.00 -9.76 -4.38
N ILE A 248 -23.17 -8.74 -3.53
CA ILE A 248 -23.42 -7.35 -3.92
C ILE A 248 -22.16 -6.54 -3.62
N LEU A 249 -21.67 -5.78 -4.60
CA LEU A 249 -20.51 -4.91 -4.47
C LEU A 249 -20.91 -3.45 -4.70
N ILE A 250 -20.60 -2.58 -3.74
CA ILE A 250 -21.02 -1.17 -3.77
C ILE A 250 -19.98 -0.25 -3.13
N GLU A 251 -19.75 0.92 -3.73
CA GLU A 251 -19.02 2.02 -3.09
C GLU A 251 -19.98 2.82 -2.19
N PRO A 252 -19.65 3.13 -0.92
CA PRO A 252 -20.47 4.03 -0.09
C PRO A 252 -20.69 5.41 -0.74
N MET A 253 -19.69 5.89 -1.47
CA MET A 253 -19.77 7.06 -2.35
C MET A 253 -19.03 6.74 -3.65
N GLN A 254 -19.72 6.80 -4.79
CA GLN A 254 -19.14 6.46 -6.09
C GLN A 254 -18.19 7.56 -6.53
N CYS A 255 -16.90 7.25 -6.55
CA CYS A 255 -15.86 8.25 -6.77
C CYS A 255 -15.60 8.52 -8.26
N GLU A 256 -15.22 7.50 -9.04
CA GLU A 256 -14.92 7.68 -10.47
C GLU A 256 -16.17 8.00 -11.29
N GLY A 257 -17.34 7.54 -10.84
CA GLY A 257 -18.63 7.68 -11.52
C GLY A 257 -19.17 9.10 -11.59
N GLY A 258 -18.61 10.03 -10.82
CA GLY A 258 -19.06 11.44 -10.80
C GLY A 258 -19.16 12.06 -9.41
N ASP A 259 -18.49 11.51 -8.40
CA ASP A 259 -18.68 11.86 -6.99
C ASP A 259 -20.15 11.78 -6.56
N ARG A 260 -20.78 10.62 -6.77
CA ARG A 260 -22.22 10.38 -6.54
C ARG A 260 -22.46 9.83 -5.13
N TYR A 261 -23.39 10.44 -4.42
CA TYR A 261 -23.71 10.10 -3.03
C TYR A 261 -25.00 9.28 -2.95
N SER A 262 -25.10 8.40 -1.96
CA SER A 262 -26.33 7.71 -1.58
C SER A 262 -26.68 8.02 -0.12
N SER A 263 -27.94 7.83 0.28
CA SER A 263 -28.37 8.07 1.65
C SER A 263 -28.00 6.91 2.58
N GLY A 264 -27.86 7.21 3.88
CA GLY A 264 -27.69 6.18 4.91
C GLY A 264 -28.85 5.19 4.93
N ARG A 265 -30.11 5.66 4.79
CA ARG A 265 -31.30 4.80 4.80
C ARG A 265 -31.37 3.82 3.62
N PHE A 266 -30.85 4.19 2.44
CA PHE A 266 -30.72 3.26 1.32
C PHE A 266 -29.71 2.15 1.64
N ASN A 267 -28.55 2.50 2.18
CA ASN A 267 -27.52 1.53 2.56
C ASN A 267 -27.99 0.60 3.69
N GLU A 268 -28.74 1.11 4.68
CA GLU A 268 -29.41 0.29 5.70
C GLU A 268 -30.35 -0.73 5.05
N ALA A 269 -31.24 -0.27 4.16
CA ALA A 269 -32.19 -1.12 3.48
C ALA A 269 -31.52 -2.18 2.59
N LEU A 270 -30.46 -1.81 1.87
CA LEU A 270 -29.71 -2.71 1.00
C LEU A 270 -29.12 -3.89 1.79
N ILE A 271 -28.47 -3.61 2.92
CA ILE A 271 -27.87 -4.64 3.78
C ILE A 271 -28.95 -5.53 4.39
N LEU A 272 -30.01 -4.95 4.94
CA LEU A 272 -31.11 -5.71 5.55
C LEU A 272 -31.80 -6.63 4.53
N MET A 273 -32.08 -6.10 3.34
CA MET A 273 -32.64 -6.87 2.23
C MET A 273 -31.70 -8.00 1.82
N ALA A 274 -30.43 -7.71 1.53
CA ALA A 274 -29.47 -8.73 1.08
C ALA A 274 -29.30 -9.86 2.11
N ARG A 275 -29.22 -9.52 3.40
CA ARG A 275 -29.17 -10.48 4.50
C ARG A 275 -30.40 -11.39 4.56
N SER A 276 -31.60 -10.86 4.28
CA SER A 276 -32.83 -11.67 4.25
C SER A 276 -32.79 -12.78 3.17
N PHE A 277 -31.98 -12.61 2.13
CA PHE A 277 -31.73 -13.61 1.08
C PHE A 277 -30.43 -14.41 1.27
N GLY A 278 -29.64 -14.12 2.32
CA GLY A 278 -28.33 -14.73 2.54
C GLY A 278 -27.28 -14.32 1.50
N ILE A 279 -27.39 -13.11 0.92
CA ILE A 279 -26.42 -12.55 -0.02
C ILE A 279 -25.51 -11.56 0.70
N PRO A 280 -24.18 -11.75 0.71
CA PRO A 280 -23.26 -10.84 1.37
C PRO A 280 -23.13 -9.51 0.61
N VAL A 281 -22.96 -8.43 1.37
CA VAL A 281 -22.70 -7.07 0.86
C VAL A 281 -21.25 -6.68 1.15
N ILE A 282 -20.53 -6.31 0.10
CA ILE A 282 -19.16 -5.80 0.16
C ILE A 282 -19.20 -4.29 -0.03
N PHE A 283 -18.69 -3.55 0.95
CA PHE A 283 -18.44 -2.12 0.81
C PHE A 283 -17.02 -1.89 0.29
N ASP A 284 -16.95 -1.41 -0.95
CA ASP A 284 -15.72 -0.96 -1.57
C ASP A 284 -15.35 0.43 -1.04
N GLU A 285 -14.48 0.44 -0.04
CA GLU A 285 -13.89 1.63 0.55
C GLU A 285 -12.44 1.82 0.08
N VAL A 286 -12.08 1.30 -1.10
CA VAL A 286 -10.74 1.48 -1.68
C VAL A 286 -10.38 2.95 -1.75
N GLN A 287 -11.33 3.83 -2.09
CA GLN A 287 -11.11 5.27 -2.16
C GLN A 287 -11.61 6.04 -0.95
N THR A 288 -12.75 5.64 -0.38
CA THR A 288 -13.43 6.40 0.68
C THR A 288 -12.85 6.13 2.08
N GLY A 289 -12.24 4.97 2.29
CA GLY A 289 -11.64 4.59 3.56
C GLY A 289 -10.42 5.44 3.92
N PHE A 290 -10.04 5.37 5.20
CA PHE A 290 -8.94 6.14 5.80
C PHE A 290 -9.18 7.65 5.66
N HIS A 291 -10.34 8.12 6.13
CA HIS A 291 -10.68 9.54 6.20
C HIS A 291 -10.73 10.27 4.85
N LEU A 292 -11.22 9.65 3.76
CA LEU A 292 -11.61 10.51 2.64
C LEU A 292 -12.75 11.45 3.06
N GLY A 293 -13.75 10.90 3.76
CA GLY A 293 -14.77 11.65 4.48
C GLY A 293 -14.30 12.08 5.87
N LYS A 294 -15.24 12.40 6.74
CA LYS A 294 -14.98 12.84 8.13
C LYS A 294 -14.60 11.67 9.03
N GLU A 295 -15.21 10.51 8.82
CA GLU A 295 -14.94 9.30 9.61
C GLU A 295 -13.83 8.45 9.01
N PHE A 296 -13.24 7.57 9.83
CA PHE A 296 -12.14 6.70 9.37
C PHE A 296 -12.59 5.80 8.21
N PHE A 297 -13.75 5.17 8.34
CA PHE A 297 -14.44 4.50 7.24
C PHE A 297 -15.71 5.28 6.93
N TRP A 298 -16.00 5.46 5.65
CA TRP A 298 -17.13 6.25 5.18
C TRP A 298 -18.47 5.69 5.64
N HIS A 299 -18.62 4.37 5.67
CA HIS A 299 -19.88 3.75 6.11
C HIS A 299 -20.26 4.08 7.56
N LYS A 300 -19.30 4.47 8.40
CA LYS A 300 -19.57 4.94 9.76
C LYS A 300 -20.37 6.24 9.75
N GLU A 301 -20.19 7.07 8.74
CA GLU A 301 -20.97 8.29 8.58
C GLU A 301 -22.45 7.98 8.35
N PHE A 302 -22.83 6.81 7.86
CA PHE A 302 -24.25 6.51 7.67
C PHE A 302 -25.00 6.21 8.98
N ASN A 303 -24.31 5.92 10.09
CA ASN A 303 -24.91 5.50 11.36
C ASN A 303 -25.91 4.34 11.21
N LEU A 304 -25.53 3.32 10.43
CA LEU A 304 -26.41 2.21 10.05
C LEU A 304 -26.96 1.45 11.27
N ARG A 305 -28.27 1.20 11.27
CA ARG A 305 -28.98 0.40 12.27
C ARG A 305 -29.83 -0.72 11.67
N ASP A 306 -29.96 -1.82 12.40
CA ASP A 306 -30.89 -2.89 12.07
C ASP A 306 -32.33 -2.61 12.57
N ASP A 307 -33.24 -3.56 12.34
CA ASP A 307 -34.64 -3.49 12.77
C ASP A 307 -34.84 -3.55 14.30
N GLN A 308 -33.78 -3.85 15.05
CA GLN A 308 -33.73 -3.85 16.52
C GLN A 308 -32.94 -2.65 17.08
N ASP A 309 -32.61 -1.68 16.23
CA ASP A 309 -31.80 -0.49 16.54
C ASP A 309 -30.36 -0.81 17.02
N LYS A 310 -29.84 -1.99 16.68
CA LYS A 310 -28.43 -2.34 16.88
C LYS A 310 -27.60 -1.85 15.71
N GLU A 311 -26.30 -1.69 15.93
CA GLU A 311 -25.36 -1.28 14.90
C GLU A 311 -25.28 -2.30 13.76
N LEU A 312 -25.44 -1.81 12.53
CA LEU A 312 -25.44 -2.60 11.31
C LEU A 312 -24.13 -2.38 10.54
N TYR A 313 -23.62 -3.42 9.89
CA TYR A 313 -22.36 -3.40 9.16
C TYR A 313 -22.46 -4.20 7.86
N PRO A 314 -21.67 -3.87 6.82
CA PRO A 314 -21.50 -4.75 5.67
C PRO A 314 -20.78 -6.05 6.08
N ASP A 315 -20.89 -7.10 5.26
CA ASP A 315 -20.22 -8.38 5.51
C ASP A 315 -18.70 -8.26 5.33
N TYR A 316 -18.28 -7.46 4.36
CA TYR A 316 -16.88 -7.14 4.09
C TYR A 316 -16.69 -5.64 3.87
N VAL A 317 -15.56 -5.10 4.34
CA VAL A 317 -15.06 -3.77 3.96
C VAL A 317 -13.71 -3.95 3.28
N VAL A 318 -13.57 -3.38 2.09
CA VAL A 318 -12.33 -3.42 1.30
C VAL A 318 -11.68 -2.05 1.29
N CYS A 319 -10.35 -1.99 1.48
CA CYS A 319 -9.58 -0.73 1.44
C CYS A 319 -8.31 -0.92 0.61
N ALA A 320 -7.80 0.18 0.03
CA ALA A 320 -6.45 0.29 -0.50
C ALA A 320 -6.05 1.77 -0.48
N LYS A 321 -5.35 2.27 -1.50
CA LYS A 321 -5.02 3.70 -1.65
C LYS A 321 -4.39 4.32 -0.41
N LYS A 322 -5.13 5.07 0.42
CA LYS A 322 -4.65 5.63 1.69
C LYS A 322 -4.25 4.54 2.68
N ALA A 323 -4.86 3.36 2.62
CA ALA A 323 -4.41 2.20 3.39
C ALA A 323 -2.98 1.73 3.05
N GLN A 324 -2.37 2.26 1.98
CA GLN A 324 -1.02 1.95 1.46
C GLN A 324 -0.86 0.53 0.91
N VAL A 325 -1.71 -0.41 1.32
CA VAL A 325 -1.78 -1.80 0.90
C VAL A 325 -3.26 -2.20 0.74
N GLY A 326 -3.57 -3.25 0.00
CA GLY A 326 -4.93 -3.80 -0.08
C GLY A 326 -5.33 -4.50 1.21
N LEU A 327 -6.52 -4.21 1.73
CA LEU A 327 -7.07 -4.77 2.96
C LEU A 327 -8.47 -5.33 2.70
N VAL A 328 -8.76 -6.52 3.21
CA VAL A 328 -10.10 -7.09 3.31
C VAL A 328 -10.41 -7.32 4.78
N LEU A 329 -11.46 -6.66 5.27
CA LEU A 329 -11.94 -6.77 6.65
C LEU A 329 -13.20 -7.61 6.66
N SER A 330 -13.25 -8.62 7.54
CA SER A 330 -14.40 -9.50 7.75
C SER A 330 -14.71 -9.66 9.24
N HIS A 331 -15.96 -9.98 9.55
CA HIS A 331 -16.36 -10.42 10.89
C HIS A 331 -16.01 -11.89 11.17
N ASN A 332 -15.80 -12.67 10.11
CA ASN A 332 -15.57 -14.12 10.17
C ASN A 332 -14.12 -14.43 9.84
N GLU A 333 -13.57 -15.46 10.46
CA GLU A 333 -12.24 -15.97 10.10
C GLU A 333 -12.27 -16.51 8.66
N GLU A 334 -11.30 -16.07 7.86
CA GLU A 334 -11.11 -16.51 6.48
C GLU A 334 -9.83 -17.34 6.34
N THR A 335 -9.81 -18.26 5.37
CA THR A 335 -8.57 -18.92 4.95
C THR A 335 -7.78 -17.97 4.04
N LYS A 336 -6.61 -17.53 4.52
CA LYS A 336 -5.84 -16.46 3.88
C LYS A 336 -4.68 -17.00 3.07
N LYS A 337 -4.45 -16.40 1.91
CA LYS A 337 -3.21 -16.50 1.13
C LYS A 337 -2.84 -15.07 0.75
N GLU A 338 -1.79 -14.56 1.37
CA GLU A 338 -1.43 -13.14 1.30
C GLU A 338 -0.13 -12.99 0.50
N GLU A 339 -0.13 -12.01 -0.39
CA GLU A 339 1.05 -11.47 -1.05
C GLU A 339 1.11 -9.99 -0.67
N LEU A 340 2.21 -9.56 -0.05
CA LEU A 340 2.32 -8.22 0.51
C LEU A 340 3.74 -7.68 0.45
N GLN A 341 3.83 -6.35 0.50
CA GLN A 341 5.06 -5.63 0.79
C GLN A 341 5.06 -5.13 2.24
N VAL A 342 6.05 -5.54 3.03
CA VAL A 342 6.20 -5.20 4.45
C VAL A 342 6.20 -3.68 4.66
N SER A 343 6.99 -2.95 3.87
CA SER A 343 7.05 -1.49 3.96
C SER A 343 5.71 -0.81 3.69
N SER A 344 4.90 -1.33 2.74
CA SER A 344 3.55 -0.83 2.47
C SER A 344 2.59 -1.07 3.63
N VAL A 345 2.65 -2.23 4.30
CA VAL A 345 1.84 -2.51 5.50
C VAL A 345 2.24 -1.60 6.67
N ILE A 346 3.53 -1.41 6.90
CA ILE A 346 4.04 -0.52 7.96
C ILE A 346 3.61 0.92 7.67
N ARG A 347 3.75 1.40 6.42
CA ARG A 347 3.20 2.72 6.02
C ARG A 347 1.69 2.79 6.24
N GLY A 348 0.95 1.72 5.94
CA GLY A 348 -0.50 1.64 6.20
C GLY A 348 -0.85 1.83 7.66
N TYR A 349 -0.10 1.20 8.57
CA TYR A 349 -0.21 1.43 10.02
C TYR A 349 0.08 2.87 10.41
N LEU A 350 1.24 3.41 10.00
CA LEU A 350 1.66 4.77 10.32
C LEU A 350 0.63 5.79 9.82
N HIS A 351 0.10 5.58 8.61
CA HIS A 351 -0.91 6.43 8.01
C HIS A 351 -2.25 6.36 8.73
N ALA A 352 -2.70 5.14 9.10
CA ALA A 352 -3.95 4.94 9.85
C ALA A 352 -3.92 5.72 11.17
N VAL A 353 -2.85 5.57 11.94
CA VAL A 353 -2.70 6.24 13.23
C VAL A 353 -2.64 7.75 13.03
N ALA A 354 -1.77 8.24 12.15
CA ALA A 354 -1.57 9.68 11.96
C ALA A 354 -2.81 10.40 11.39
N LEU A 355 -3.55 9.77 10.46
CA LEU A 355 -4.80 10.33 9.94
C LEU A 355 -5.89 10.37 10.98
N ASP A 356 -6.02 9.31 11.79
CA ASP A 356 -6.99 9.30 12.87
C ASP A 356 -6.72 10.46 13.84
N GLN A 357 -5.46 10.74 14.16
CA GLN A 357 -5.10 11.92 14.97
C GLN A 357 -5.44 13.27 14.32
N SER A 358 -5.74 13.32 13.02
CA SER A 358 -5.92 14.54 12.23
C SER A 358 -7.38 14.90 11.94
N GLN A 359 -8.37 14.27 12.59
CA GLN A 359 -9.78 14.47 12.27
C GLN A 359 -10.26 15.93 12.40
N ASP A 360 -9.79 16.68 13.41
CA ASP A 360 -10.14 18.10 13.57
C ASP A 360 -9.58 18.95 12.41
N LEU A 361 -8.41 18.59 11.89
CA LEU A 361 -7.83 19.22 10.71
C LEU A 361 -8.66 18.90 9.46
N ILE A 362 -9.11 17.65 9.29
CA ILE A 362 -9.99 17.24 8.20
C ILE A 362 -11.31 18.04 8.24
N HIS A 363 -11.93 18.20 9.41
CA HIS A 363 -13.13 19.03 9.57
C HIS A 363 -12.89 20.50 9.19
N ASN A 364 -11.70 21.04 9.47
CA ASN A 364 -11.35 22.42 9.10
C ASN A 364 -11.09 22.57 7.59
N LEU A 365 -10.51 21.56 6.95
CA LEU A 365 -10.35 21.52 5.49
C LEU A 365 -11.72 21.51 4.80
N GLU A 366 -12.65 20.66 5.24
CA GLU A 366 -14.02 20.60 4.73
C GLU A 366 -14.72 21.96 4.84
N LYS A 367 -14.69 22.59 6.01
CA LYS A 367 -15.30 23.92 6.24
C LYS A 367 -14.73 24.97 5.29
N SER A 368 -13.40 24.98 5.11
CA SER A 368 -12.73 25.95 4.25
C SER A 368 -13.08 25.73 2.78
N ALA A 369 -13.03 24.47 2.31
CA ALA A 369 -13.40 24.10 0.95
C ALA A 369 -14.88 24.38 0.64
N ARG A 370 -15.78 24.15 1.60
CA ARG A 370 -17.21 24.47 1.47
C ARG A 370 -17.44 25.94 1.17
N VAL A 371 -16.91 26.82 2.02
CA VAL A 371 -17.11 28.28 1.88
C VAL A 371 -16.61 28.75 0.50
N LEU A 372 -15.39 28.35 0.13
CA LEU A 372 -14.79 28.76 -1.15
C LEU A 372 -15.52 28.17 -2.36
N LEU A 373 -16.00 26.93 -2.26
CA LEU A 373 -16.77 26.29 -3.34
C LEU A 373 -18.15 26.94 -3.52
N ASP A 374 -18.84 27.25 -2.42
CA ASP A 374 -20.13 27.94 -2.48
C ASP A 374 -19.98 29.32 -3.12
N ASP A 375 -18.90 30.04 -2.80
CA ASP A 375 -18.63 31.35 -3.40
C ASP A 375 -18.26 31.25 -4.88
N LEU A 376 -17.49 30.23 -5.29
CA LEU A 376 -17.23 29.93 -6.70
C LEU A 376 -18.54 29.63 -7.46
N CYS A 377 -19.41 28.80 -6.89
CA CYS A 377 -20.70 28.46 -7.49
C CYS A 377 -21.62 29.68 -7.63
N LYS A 378 -21.68 30.56 -6.61
CA LYS A 378 -22.43 31.82 -6.69
C LYS A 378 -21.90 32.74 -7.78
N LYS A 379 -20.58 32.85 -7.93
CA LYS A 379 -19.96 33.73 -8.94
C LYS A 379 -20.23 33.26 -10.37
N PHE A 380 -20.28 31.94 -10.59
CA PHE A 380 -20.58 31.32 -11.89
C PHE A 380 -21.94 30.61 -11.88
N GLU A 381 -22.96 31.26 -11.32
CA GLU A 381 -24.30 30.72 -11.17
C GLU A 381 -24.86 30.20 -12.51
N GLY A 382 -25.46 29.01 -12.48
CA GLY A 382 -25.97 28.31 -13.66
C GLY A 382 -24.90 27.67 -14.56
N LYS A 383 -23.61 27.92 -14.33
CA LYS A 383 -22.50 27.29 -15.07
C LYS A 383 -21.71 26.30 -14.21
N ILE A 384 -21.43 26.64 -12.96
CA ILE A 384 -20.84 25.74 -11.97
C ILE A 384 -21.94 25.37 -10.96
N THR A 385 -22.26 24.09 -10.87
CA THR A 385 -23.44 23.62 -10.12
C THR A 385 -23.15 22.38 -9.29
N ARG A 386 -24.12 21.97 -8.46
CA ARG A 386 -24.08 20.77 -7.60
C ARG A 386 -22.78 20.68 -6.76
N PRO A 387 -22.49 21.68 -5.91
CA PRO A 387 -21.32 21.62 -5.03
C PRO A 387 -21.45 20.47 -4.03
N ARG A 388 -20.37 19.70 -3.88
CA ARG A 388 -20.27 18.58 -2.94
C ARG A 388 -18.98 18.70 -2.14
N VAL A 389 -19.04 18.61 -0.81
CA VAL A 389 -17.87 18.58 0.08
C VAL A 389 -18.12 17.61 1.23
N ASN A 390 -17.23 16.66 1.46
CA ASN A 390 -17.23 15.81 2.65
C ASN A 390 -15.78 15.44 3.00
N GLY A 391 -15.33 15.84 4.20
CA GLY A 391 -13.96 15.62 4.67
C GLY A 391 -12.92 16.24 3.72
N MET A 392 -12.07 15.39 3.16
CA MET A 392 -11.01 15.77 2.22
C MET A 392 -11.45 15.70 0.74
N ALA A 393 -12.70 15.35 0.46
CA ALA A 393 -13.22 15.32 -0.91
C ALA A 393 -14.10 16.53 -1.20
N PHE A 394 -13.94 17.11 -2.39
CA PHE A 394 -14.94 18.01 -2.95
C PHE A 394 -15.07 17.85 -4.47
N ALA A 395 -16.23 18.25 -5.00
CA ALA A 395 -16.54 18.17 -6.43
C ALA A 395 -17.62 19.19 -6.82
N PHE A 396 -17.70 19.47 -8.12
CA PHE A 396 -18.76 20.27 -8.73
C PHE A 396 -18.96 19.88 -10.19
N GLU A 397 -20.09 20.28 -10.76
CA GLU A 397 -20.46 20.02 -12.14
C GLU A 397 -20.31 21.23 -13.05
N LEU A 398 -19.85 20.93 -14.27
CA LEU A 398 -19.70 21.85 -15.38
C LEU A 398 -20.80 21.61 -16.43
N PRO A 399 -21.03 22.57 -17.35
CA PRO A 399 -22.17 22.49 -18.27
C PRO A 399 -22.13 21.27 -19.22
N SER A 400 -20.93 20.88 -19.67
CA SER A 400 -20.74 19.79 -20.63
C SER A 400 -19.38 19.09 -20.49
N ALA A 401 -19.24 17.93 -21.14
CA ALA A 401 -18.01 17.16 -21.14
C ALA A 401 -16.86 17.85 -21.88
N GLU A 402 -17.18 18.66 -22.88
CA GLU A 402 -16.22 19.48 -23.63
C GLU A 402 -15.60 20.54 -22.69
N ILE A 403 -16.44 21.22 -21.90
CA ILE A 403 -15.97 22.19 -20.91
C ILE A 403 -15.15 21.52 -19.82
N THR A 404 -15.59 20.36 -19.31
CA THR A 404 -14.78 19.56 -18.37
C THR A 404 -13.40 19.23 -18.97
N THR A 405 -13.35 18.84 -20.25
CA THR A 405 -12.09 18.55 -20.94
C THR A 405 -11.19 19.78 -21.04
N GLU A 406 -11.75 20.96 -21.30
CA GLU A 406 -10.98 22.21 -21.37
C GLU A 406 -10.35 22.57 -20.01
N PHE A 407 -11.09 22.44 -18.91
CA PHE A 407 -10.54 22.60 -17.55
C PHE A 407 -9.39 21.61 -17.31
N ILE A 408 -9.59 20.35 -17.67
CA ILE A 408 -8.54 19.35 -17.55
C ILE A 408 -7.31 19.78 -18.37
N ASN A 409 -7.44 20.18 -19.62
CA ASN A 409 -6.28 20.56 -20.43
C ASN A 409 -5.51 21.76 -19.87
N ARG A 410 -6.19 22.77 -19.33
CA ARG A 410 -5.56 24.00 -18.80
C ARG A 410 -4.98 23.87 -17.39
N ARG A 411 -5.32 22.83 -16.63
CA ARG A 411 -4.93 22.73 -15.20
C ARG A 411 -3.42 22.89 -14.95
N PHE A 412 -2.58 22.41 -15.87
CA PHE A 412 -1.13 22.46 -15.75
C PHE A 412 -0.56 23.87 -15.97
N ASP A 413 -1.21 24.70 -16.80
CA ASP A 413 -0.84 26.12 -16.96
C ASP A 413 -1.07 26.92 -15.66
N HIS A 414 -1.92 26.40 -14.77
CA HIS A 414 -2.17 26.93 -13.43
C HIS A 414 -1.41 26.18 -12.32
N GLY A 415 -0.52 25.24 -12.67
CA GLY A 415 0.26 24.46 -11.72
C GLY A 415 -0.57 23.47 -10.89
N LEU A 416 -1.74 23.05 -11.37
CA LEU A 416 -2.68 22.18 -10.64
C LEU A 416 -2.72 20.75 -11.18
N LEU A 417 -2.96 19.80 -10.30
CA LEU A 417 -3.32 18.42 -10.64
C LEU A 417 -4.64 18.04 -9.95
N TYR A 418 -5.64 17.74 -10.76
CA TYR A 418 -6.94 17.18 -10.37
C TYR A 418 -7.50 16.35 -11.54
N TYR A 419 -8.59 15.62 -11.30
CA TYR A 419 -9.15 14.68 -12.29
C TYR A 419 -10.64 14.91 -12.53
N PRO A 420 -11.15 14.54 -13.71
CA PRO A 420 -12.59 14.45 -13.92
C PRO A 420 -13.16 13.21 -13.19
N ALA A 421 -14.47 13.22 -13.00
CA ALA A 421 -15.27 12.06 -12.63
C ALA A 421 -16.57 12.09 -13.45
N GLY A 422 -17.04 10.94 -13.93
CA GLY A 422 -18.12 10.91 -14.91
C GLY A 422 -17.84 11.81 -16.13
N ALA A 423 -18.90 12.34 -16.75
CA ALA A 423 -18.79 13.19 -17.94
C ALA A 423 -18.63 14.68 -17.63
N LYS A 424 -19.25 15.17 -16.55
CA LYS A 424 -19.40 16.61 -16.26
C LYS A 424 -18.81 17.07 -14.92
N THR A 425 -18.28 16.15 -14.11
CA THR A 425 -17.80 16.48 -12.76
C THR A 425 -16.28 16.68 -12.75
N LEU A 426 -15.83 17.76 -12.11
CA LEU A 426 -14.46 17.85 -11.61
C LEU A 426 -14.43 17.44 -10.14
N ARG A 427 -13.41 16.66 -9.77
CA ARG A 427 -13.26 16.16 -8.40
C ARG A 427 -11.87 16.41 -7.85
N PHE A 428 -11.84 16.60 -6.54
CA PHE A 428 -10.66 16.97 -5.78
C PHE A 428 -10.57 16.07 -4.55
N ARG A 429 -9.34 15.72 -4.20
CA ARG A 429 -8.97 14.80 -3.13
C ARG A 429 -7.81 15.46 -2.40
N LEU A 430 -8.13 16.23 -1.37
CA LEU A 430 -7.16 16.91 -0.54
C LEU A 430 -6.44 15.93 0.40
N ASN A 431 -5.46 16.46 1.12
CA ASN A 431 -4.73 15.76 2.17
C ASN A 431 -4.49 16.72 3.35
N THR A 432 -4.12 16.18 4.51
CA THR A 432 -3.98 16.96 5.74
C THR A 432 -2.78 17.92 5.74
N SER A 433 -1.94 17.90 4.70
CA SER A 433 -0.80 18.84 4.59
C SER A 433 -1.17 20.18 3.93
N PHE A 434 -2.38 20.29 3.35
CA PHE A 434 -2.92 21.56 2.87
C PHE A 434 -3.07 22.55 4.02
N THR A 435 -2.48 23.72 3.85
CA THR A 435 -2.76 24.87 4.72
C THR A 435 -3.95 25.67 4.20
N LYS A 436 -4.47 26.58 5.02
CA LYS A 436 -5.50 27.52 4.58
C LYS A 436 -5.07 28.29 3.32
N GLY A 437 -3.84 28.80 3.28
CA GLY A 437 -3.30 29.50 2.12
C GLY A 437 -3.17 28.62 0.88
N ASP A 438 -2.81 27.33 1.04
CA ASP A 438 -2.76 26.39 -0.08
C ASP A 438 -4.16 26.16 -0.70
N ILE A 439 -5.21 26.09 0.12
CA ILE A 439 -6.59 25.96 -0.38
C ILE A 439 -7.08 27.25 -1.04
N GLU A 440 -6.82 28.40 -0.42
CA GLU A 440 -7.18 29.71 -1.00
C GLU A 440 -6.54 29.88 -2.39
N PHE A 441 -5.27 29.50 -2.52
CA PHE A 441 -4.58 29.46 -3.81
C PHE A 441 -5.27 28.53 -4.83
N LEU A 442 -5.63 27.30 -4.41
CA LEU A 442 -6.33 26.36 -5.29
C LEU A 442 -7.62 26.99 -5.84
N PHE A 443 -8.45 27.59 -4.99
CA PHE A 443 -9.70 28.22 -5.41
C PHE A 443 -9.50 29.51 -6.21
N GLU A 444 -8.48 30.31 -5.90
CA GLU A 444 -8.09 31.46 -6.75
C GLU A 444 -7.78 30.97 -8.17
N ARG A 445 -7.09 29.85 -8.31
CA ARG A 445 -6.76 29.30 -9.63
C ARG A 445 -7.97 28.72 -10.34
N LEU A 446 -8.85 28.03 -9.64
CA LEU A 446 -10.12 27.55 -10.21
C LEU A 446 -11.03 28.70 -10.66
N ASP A 447 -11.10 29.80 -9.88
CA ASP A 447 -11.84 31.01 -10.24
C ASP A 447 -11.33 31.62 -11.55
N GLN A 448 -10.01 31.71 -11.71
CA GLN A 448 -9.39 32.30 -12.89
C GLN A 448 -9.56 31.40 -14.11
N MET A 449 -9.41 30.08 -13.95
CA MET A 449 -9.76 29.11 -15.00
C MET A 449 -11.22 29.22 -15.44
N ALA A 450 -12.14 29.37 -14.49
CA ALA A 450 -13.55 29.54 -14.78
C ALA A 450 -13.83 30.85 -15.54
N GLY A 451 -13.17 31.95 -15.18
CA GLY A 451 -13.24 33.21 -15.94
C GLY A 451 -12.76 33.04 -17.38
N GLU A 452 -11.61 32.40 -17.58
CA GLU A 452 -11.03 32.16 -18.90
C GLU A 452 -11.92 31.28 -19.79
N ILE A 453 -12.42 30.16 -19.24
CA ILE A 453 -13.13 29.14 -20.02
C ILE A 453 -14.61 29.50 -20.21
N LEU A 454 -15.25 30.06 -19.17
CA LEU A 454 -16.70 30.27 -19.16
C LEU A 454 -17.13 31.70 -19.53
N ASN A 455 -16.24 32.68 -19.37
CA ASN A 455 -16.50 34.09 -19.65
C ASN A 455 -15.54 34.69 -20.69
N ASN A 456 -14.59 33.91 -21.24
CA ASN A 456 -13.55 34.37 -22.17
C ASN A 456 -12.68 35.52 -21.61
N GLU A 457 -12.41 35.49 -20.29
CA GLU A 457 -11.47 36.42 -19.67
C GLU A 457 -10.02 36.10 -20.12
N GLY A 458 -9.14 37.10 -20.09
CA GLY A 458 -7.74 36.93 -20.50
C GLY A 458 -6.93 36.08 -19.51
N PRO A 459 -5.95 35.28 -19.96
CA PRO A 459 -5.18 34.41 -19.08
C PRO A 459 -4.32 35.21 -18.11
N LYS A 460 -4.23 34.74 -16.87
CA LYS A 460 -3.32 35.30 -15.86
C LYS A 460 -2.21 34.30 -15.54
N PRO A 461 -0.99 34.50 -16.07
CA PRO A 461 0.08 33.55 -15.86
C PRO A 461 0.54 33.57 -14.41
N ILE A 462 1.03 32.41 -13.96
CA ILE A 462 1.62 32.20 -12.66
C ILE A 462 3.02 31.60 -12.84
N LYS A 463 3.94 31.97 -11.95
CA LYS A 463 5.33 31.46 -11.96
C LYS A 463 5.72 30.76 -10.68
N GLU A 464 5.03 31.06 -9.57
CA GLU A 464 5.37 30.55 -8.25
C GLU A 464 4.13 30.39 -7.36
N ILE A 465 4.20 29.46 -6.42
CA ILE A 465 3.22 29.23 -5.35
C ILE A 465 3.88 29.59 -4.02
N GLU A 466 3.21 30.38 -3.20
CA GLU A 466 3.65 30.63 -1.83
C GLU A 466 3.03 29.61 -0.87
N THR A 467 3.88 28.92 -0.09
CA THR A 467 3.44 27.95 0.92
C THR A 467 4.33 27.99 2.15
N ARG A 468 3.92 27.27 3.20
CA ARG A 468 4.71 27.09 4.43
C ARG A 468 5.99 26.28 4.17
N ASP A 469 7.09 26.69 4.79
CA ASP A 469 8.30 25.86 4.88
C ASP A 469 8.09 24.67 5.85
N ARG A 470 8.39 23.47 5.35
CA ARG A 470 8.23 22.19 6.05
C ARG A 470 9.56 21.61 6.55
N ASN A 471 10.68 22.28 6.27
CA ASN A 471 12.05 21.93 6.68
C ASN A 471 12.44 20.49 6.30
N LEU A 472 12.16 20.12 5.04
CA LEU A 472 12.31 18.76 4.54
C LEU A 472 13.78 18.29 4.50
N ALA A 473 14.69 19.18 4.10
CA ALA A 473 16.12 18.86 4.01
C ALA A 473 16.68 18.37 5.36
N SER A 474 16.41 19.09 6.46
CA SER A 474 16.83 18.66 7.79
C SER A 474 16.19 17.33 8.20
N ILE A 475 14.94 17.06 7.82
CA ILE A 475 14.31 15.76 8.14
C ILE A 475 15.07 14.61 7.46
N TYR A 476 15.41 14.74 6.19
CA TYR A 476 16.23 13.72 5.49
C TYR A 476 17.60 13.56 6.14
N GLU A 477 18.31 14.66 6.43
CA GLU A 477 19.65 14.59 7.03
C GLU A 477 19.65 13.87 8.39
N TRP A 478 18.65 14.14 9.24
CA TRP A 478 18.50 13.44 10.51
C TRP A 478 18.16 11.97 10.35
N GLN A 479 17.29 11.64 9.40
CA GLN A 479 16.85 10.28 9.14
C GLN A 479 17.98 9.46 8.53
N GLU A 480 18.72 10.01 7.57
CA GLU A 480 19.95 9.42 7.04
C GLU A 480 20.98 9.20 8.16
N LEU A 481 21.23 10.19 9.04
CA LEU A 481 22.14 10.01 10.18
C LEU A 481 21.75 8.81 11.06
N LEU A 482 20.46 8.69 11.41
CA LEU A 482 19.99 7.58 12.23
C LEU A 482 20.09 6.23 11.50
N LEU A 483 19.58 6.15 10.27
CA LEU A 483 19.51 4.90 9.50
C LEU A 483 20.89 4.37 9.14
N LEU A 484 21.81 5.24 8.71
CA LEU A 484 23.18 4.85 8.39
C LEU A 484 23.93 4.39 9.65
N THR A 485 23.70 5.03 10.79
CA THR A 485 24.26 4.54 12.06
C THR A 485 23.66 3.19 12.46
N LYS A 486 22.35 2.97 12.28
CA LYS A 486 21.73 1.65 12.51
C LYS A 486 22.35 0.57 11.63
N LEU A 487 22.62 0.88 10.36
CA LEU A 487 23.29 -0.03 9.44
C LEU A 487 24.70 -0.38 9.92
N LYS A 488 25.50 0.60 10.34
CA LYS A 488 26.84 0.35 10.90
C LYS A 488 26.82 -0.57 12.12
N VAL A 489 25.87 -0.36 13.03
CA VAL A 489 25.67 -1.24 14.19
C VAL A 489 25.31 -2.66 13.74
N LEU A 490 24.45 -2.78 12.73
CA LEU A 490 24.00 -4.06 12.18
C LEU A 490 25.16 -4.84 11.53
N THR A 491 26.05 -4.15 10.82
CA THR A 491 27.22 -4.74 10.14
C THR A 491 28.43 -4.95 11.07
N GLY A 492 28.31 -4.60 12.35
CA GLY A 492 29.40 -4.74 13.33
C GLY A 492 30.51 -3.69 13.19
N GLU A 493 30.32 -2.65 12.37
CA GLU A 493 31.24 -1.53 12.29
C GLU A 493 31.33 -0.78 13.62
N LYS A 494 32.55 -0.47 14.07
CA LYS A 494 32.75 0.31 15.30
C LYS A 494 32.31 1.76 15.09
N LEU A 495 31.45 2.23 15.98
CA LEU A 495 31.07 3.63 16.07
C LEU A 495 32.17 4.46 16.73
N ASP A 496 32.61 5.50 16.04
CA ASP A 496 33.39 6.59 16.65
C ASP A 496 32.42 7.51 17.40
N ASN A 497 32.36 7.31 18.72
CA ASN A 497 31.40 7.99 19.58
C ASN A 497 31.62 9.50 19.61
N GLU A 498 32.86 9.98 19.60
CA GLU A 498 33.14 11.43 19.66
C GLU A 498 32.68 12.10 18.35
N MET A 499 33.10 11.54 17.21
CA MET A 499 32.70 12.06 15.91
C MET A 499 31.16 11.99 15.71
N PHE A 500 30.51 10.93 16.19
CA PHE A 500 29.06 10.82 16.08
C PHE A 500 28.33 11.87 16.93
N GLN A 501 28.79 12.12 18.15
CA GLN A 501 28.24 13.18 18.99
C GLN A 501 28.44 14.58 18.38
N GLU A 502 29.61 14.87 17.82
CA GLU A 502 29.86 16.13 17.09
C GLU A 502 28.88 16.32 15.93
N LYS A 503 28.59 15.25 15.17
CA LYS A 503 27.58 15.28 14.10
C LYS A 503 26.18 15.57 14.64
N ILE A 504 25.78 15.00 15.77
CA ILE A 504 24.48 15.29 16.41
C ILE A 504 24.39 16.78 16.77
N TYR A 505 25.41 17.34 17.43
CA TYR A 505 25.43 18.76 17.81
C TYR A 505 25.39 19.69 16.59
N SER A 506 26.24 19.44 15.59
CA SER A 506 26.33 20.23 14.36
C SER A 506 25.02 20.19 13.56
N LEU A 507 24.46 18.99 13.37
CA LEU A 507 23.20 18.83 12.64
C LEU A 507 22.03 19.48 13.37
N PHE A 508 22.02 19.44 14.71
CA PHE A 508 21.00 20.12 15.52
C PHE A 508 21.06 21.64 15.37
N GLU A 509 22.25 22.23 15.46
CA GLU A 509 22.45 23.66 15.27
C GLU A 509 22.07 24.09 13.85
N LYS A 510 22.46 23.30 12.83
CA LYS A 510 22.04 23.53 11.44
C LYS A 510 20.52 23.48 11.25
N SER A 511 19.84 22.52 11.90
CA SER A 511 18.41 22.28 11.71
C SER A 511 17.52 23.29 12.44
N THR A 512 18.01 23.87 13.53
CA THR A 512 17.19 24.66 14.47
C THR A 512 17.70 26.07 14.72
N GLY A 513 18.97 26.35 14.43
CA GLY A 513 19.64 27.58 14.83
C GLY A 513 19.95 27.68 16.34
N HIS A 514 19.77 26.59 17.10
CA HIS A 514 19.97 26.55 18.55
C HIS A 514 21.02 25.52 18.96
N LYS A 515 21.62 25.72 20.14
CA LYS A 515 22.53 24.76 20.75
C LYS A 515 21.77 23.76 21.60
N ILE A 516 22.12 22.48 21.47
CA ILE A 516 21.67 21.40 22.33
C ILE A 516 22.80 20.95 23.24
N ILE A 517 22.47 20.56 24.47
CA ILE A 517 23.39 19.97 25.44
C ILE A 517 22.82 18.65 25.93
N ARG A 518 23.70 17.74 26.36
CA ARG A 518 23.31 16.64 27.24
C ARG A 518 23.17 17.15 28.67
N ILE A 519 22.14 16.70 29.36
CA ILE A 519 21.93 16.97 30.79
C ILE A 519 22.28 15.68 31.53
N ASP A 520 23.21 15.74 32.47
CA ASP A 520 23.76 14.57 33.16
C ASP A 520 24.04 14.88 34.64
N LYS A 521 24.59 13.91 35.36
CA LYS A 521 24.96 14.06 36.78
C LYS A 521 25.92 15.23 37.05
N GLU A 522 26.71 15.66 36.08
CA GLU A 522 27.74 16.68 36.26
C GLU A 522 27.15 18.09 36.14
N ASN A 523 26.10 18.25 35.33
CA ASN A 523 25.50 19.56 35.05
C ASN A 523 24.04 19.70 35.48
N PHE A 524 23.36 18.65 35.95
CA PHE A 524 21.93 18.71 36.32
C PHE A 524 21.64 19.78 37.37
N SER A 525 22.51 19.95 38.37
CA SER A 525 22.36 20.97 39.42
C SER A 525 22.26 22.39 38.86
N LYS A 526 22.95 22.69 37.76
CA LYS A 526 22.88 23.98 37.05
C LYS A 526 21.50 24.21 36.43
N TRP A 527 20.83 23.15 35.98
CA TRP A 527 19.60 23.24 35.20
C TRP A 527 18.33 22.90 36.00
N LYS A 528 18.47 22.34 37.21
CA LYS A 528 17.37 21.88 38.08
C LYS A 528 16.24 22.91 38.23
N ASP A 529 16.58 24.14 38.62
CA ASP A 529 15.58 25.20 38.81
C ASP A 529 14.91 25.62 37.49
N LYS A 530 15.65 25.57 36.37
CA LYS A 530 15.11 25.90 35.04
C LYS A 530 14.17 24.82 34.50
N ILE A 531 14.49 23.55 34.77
CA ILE A 531 13.63 22.40 34.46
C ILE A 531 12.32 22.52 35.23
N HIS A 532 12.39 22.77 36.54
CA HIS A 532 11.20 22.92 37.38
C HIS A 532 10.35 24.12 36.93
N GLN A 533 10.96 25.27 36.67
CA GLN A 533 10.24 26.44 36.17
C GLN A 533 9.57 26.17 34.81
N MET A 534 10.24 25.46 33.90
CA MET A 534 9.65 25.11 32.61
C MET A 534 8.41 24.22 32.75
N GLN A 535 8.40 23.29 33.71
CA GLN A 535 7.21 22.48 34.02
C GLN A 535 6.04 23.37 34.47
N LEU A 536 6.29 24.32 35.39
CA LEU A 536 5.29 25.27 35.87
C LEU A 536 4.76 26.19 34.76
N ASP A 537 5.60 26.61 33.82
CA ASP A 537 5.24 27.56 32.77
C ASP A 537 4.42 26.94 31.64
N ILE A 538 4.58 25.63 31.41
CA ILE A 538 4.05 24.92 30.24
C ILE A 538 2.88 24.00 30.59
N TYR A 539 2.94 23.29 31.73
CA TYR A 539 1.94 22.30 32.10
C TYR A 539 1.12 22.73 33.32
N GLU A 540 -0.16 22.37 33.27
CA GLU A 540 -1.02 22.36 34.44
C GLU A 540 -0.50 21.40 35.52
N PRO A 541 -0.79 21.63 36.82
CA PRO A 541 -0.23 20.84 37.92
C PRO A 541 -0.36 19.32 37.77
N THR A 542 -1.46 18.83 37.18
CA THR A 542 -1.72 17.40 36.99
C THR A 542 -0.88 16.73 35.89
N ARG A 543 -0.14 17.51 35.09
CA ARG A 543 0.77 17.01 34.03
C ARG A 543 2.23 17.32 34.30
N GLN A 544 2.54 17.99 35.40
CA GLN A 544 3.92 18.28 35.78
C GLN A 544 4.62 17.00 36.22
N THR A 545 5.86 16.85 35.78
CA THR A 545 6.75 15.79 36.22
C THR A 545 7.54 16.30 37.42
N GLU A 546 7.54 15.53 38.52
CA GLU A 546 8.31 15.84 39.73
C GLU A 546 9.81 15.97 39.43
N ILE A 547 10.47 16.94 40.06
CA ILE A 547 11.87 17.27 39.76
C ILE A 547 12.83 16.10 40.05
N GLU A 548 12.49 15.27 41.04
CA GLU A 548 13.24 14.06 41.41
C GLU A 548 13.28 13.05 40.26
N LYS A 549 12.22 12.95 39.44
CA LYS A 549 12.21 12.04 38.28
C LYS A 549 13.22 12.48 37.22
N PHE A 550 13.36 13.80 37.00
CA PHE A 550 14.38 14.34 36.11
C PHE A 550 15.79 14.10 36.66
N GLU A 551 15.98 14.26 37.97
CA GLU A 551 17.26 14.00 38.65
C GLU A 551 17.66 12.52 38.55
N TYR A 552 16.74 11.59 38.80
CA TYR A 552 16.97 10.16 38.62
C TYR A 552 17.30 9.80 37.17
N CYS A 553 16.66 10.47 36.20
CA CYS A 553 17.00 10.29 34.79
C CYS A 553 18.41 10.79 34.48
N ALA A 554 18.77 12.01 34.86
CA ALA A 554 20.09 12.61 34.56
C ALA A 554 21.25 11.88 35.26
N THR A 555 20.98 11.26 36.41
CA THR A 555 21.99 10.54 37.21
C THR A 555 22.09 9.06 36.87
N SER A 556 21.12 8.49 36.13
CA SER A 556 21.15 7.10 35.70
C SER A 556 22.20 6.87 34.61
N GLU A 557 22.96 5.78 34.72
CA GLU A 557 23.99 5.39 33.73
C GLU A 557 23.41 5.25 32.30
N LYS A 558 22.18 4.77 32.19
CA LYS A 558 21.47 4.56 30.91
C LYS A 558 20.46 5.65 30.60
N GLY A 559 20.33 6.64 31.48
CA GLY A 559 19.42 7.77 31.27
C GLY A 559 19.86 8.64 30.09
N GLN A 560 18.89 9.12 29.33
CA GLN A 560 19.11 10.03 28.20
C GLN A 560 18.36 11.32 28.46
N ALA A 561 19.10 12.42 28.52
CA ALA A 561 18.53 13.74 28.76
C ALA A 561 19.24 14.79 27.93
N VAL A 562 18.45 15.60 27.24
CA VAL A 562 18.94 16.68 26.37
C VAL A 562 18.15 17.96 26.60
N GLY A 563 18.80 19.10 26.41
CA GLY A 563 18.19 20.43 26.57
C GLY A 563 18.67 21.42 25.51
N ILE A 564 17.76 22.27 25.04
CA ILE A 564 18.11 23.43 24.20
C ILE A 564 18.41 24.62 25.10
N ILE A 565 19.54 25.26 24.88
CA ILE A 565 19.97 26.40 25.70
C ILE A 565 20.19 27.67 24.88
N GLN A 566 19.90 28.82 25.50
CA GLN A 566 20.27 30.15 25.00
C GLN A 566 20.78 30.99 26.16
N GLY A 567 22.12 31.07 26.31
CA GLY A 567 22.73 31.61 27.53
C GLY A 567 22.35 30.75 28.73
N ASP A 568 21.78 31.37 29.77
CA ASP A 568 21.29 30.70 31.00
C ASP A 568 19.81 30.31 30.95
N LYS A 569 19.18 30.34 29.77
CA LYS A 569 17.79 29.89 29.57
C LYS A 569 17.76 28.47 29.00
N LEU A 570 16.85 27.66 29.54
CA LEU A 570 16.46 26.38 28.97
C LEU A 570 15.18 26.60 28.13
N LEU A 571 15.22 26.25 26.85
CA LEU A 571 14.13 26.52 25.90
C LEU A 571 13.30 25.29 25.54
N ALA A 572 13.89 24.11 25.60
CA ALA A 572 13.22 22.83 25.48
C ALA A 572 14.07 21.75 26.15
N MET A 573 13.44 20.62 26.49
CA MET A 573 14.11 19.46 27.06
C MET A 573 13.41 18.15 26.73
N SER A 574 14.15 17.05 26.79
CA SER A 574 13.60 15.71 26.65
C SER A 574 14.39 14.73 27.51
N PHE A 575 13.69 13.90 28.27
CA PHE A 575 14.25 12.96 29.25
C PHE A 575 13.65 11.57 29.07
N SER A 576 14.49 10.54 29.13
CA SER A 576 14.08 9.14 29.18
C SER A 576 15.02 8.32 30.04
N SER A 577 14.47 7.44 30.87
CA SER A 577 15.23 6.62 31.83
C SER A 577 14.78 5.15 31.77
N PRO A 578 15.56 4.19 32.28
CA PRO A 578 15.20 2.78 32.25
C PRO A 578 13.76 2.51 32.73
N LEU A 579 13.07 1.56 32.09
CA LEU A 579 11.69 1.18 32.45
C LEU A 579 11.55 0.86 33.95
N SER A 580 12.55 0.18 34.52
CA SER A 580 12.61 -0.20 35.94
C SER A 580 12.66 0.99 36.91
N LEU A 581 13.07 2.18 36.47
CA LEU A 581 13.04 3.42 37.27
C LEU A 581 11.67 4.12 37.25
N ASN A 582 10.76 3.69 36.38
CA ASN A 582 9.42 4.24 36.23
C ASN A 582 8.31 3.22 36.52
N PRO A 583 8.42 2.37 37.57
CA PRO A 583 7.54 1.22 37.73
C PRO A 583 6.10 1.58 38.14
N PHE A 584 5.83 2.84 38.48
CA PHE A 584 4.51 3.32 38.85
C PHE A 584 3.79 4.05 37.72
N GLU A 585 4.48 4.28 36.60
CA GLU A 585 3.83 4.74 35.39
C GLU A 585 2.98 3.61 34.81
N ARG A 586 1.70 3.90 34.57
CA ARG A 586 0.77 2.89 34.08
C ARG A 586 1.21 2.38 32.71
N GLY A 587 1.07 1.07 32.51
CA GLY A 587 1.56 0.36 31.32
C GLY A 587 3.00 -0.13 31.44
N VAL A 588 3.89 0.59 32.16
CA VAL A 588 5.33 0.29 32.18
C VAL A 588 5.65 -1.10 32.76
N ARG A 589 5.01 -1.52 33.86
CA ARG A 589 5.21 -2.87 34.41
C ARG A 589 4.70 -4.00 33.51
N ASN A 590 3.79 -3.67 32.60
CA ASN A 590 3.21 -4.61 31.65
C ASN A 590 3.96 -4.60 30.31
N ASP A 591 4.99 -3.76 30.18
CA ASP A 591 5.89 -3.73 29.03
C ASP A 591 6.65 -5.06 28.94
N PRO A 592 6.66 -5.74 27.77
CA PRO A 592 7.40 -6.99 27.59
C PRO A 592 8.90 -6.85 27.86
N ASP A 593 9.45 -5.64 27.74
CA ASP A 593 10.86 -5.31 27.93
C ASP A 593 11.13 -4.65 29.30
N PHE A 594 10.22 -4.71 30.27
CA PHE A 594 10.37 -4.04 31.59
C PHE A 594 11.70 -4.36 32.30
N ASN A 595 12.20 -5.59 32.16
CA ASN A 595 13.46 -6.04 32.77
C ASN A 595 14.69 -5.78 31.88
N ASN A 596 14.53 -5.23 30.68
CA ASN A 596 15.64 -4.90 29.79
C ASN A 596 16.29 -3.58 30.25
N PRO A 597 17.56 -3.58 30.71
CA PRO A 597 18.24 -2.37 31.17
C PRO A 597 18.50 -1.35 30.05
N ASN A 598 18.44 -1.78 28.78
CA ASN A 598 18.61 -0.93 27.60
C ASN A 598 17.25 -0.55 26.96
N ALA A 599 16.14 -0.75 27.67
CA ALA A 599 14.83 -0.26 27.29
C ALA A 599 14.45 0.93 28.19
N LEU A 600 14.25 2.08 27.57
CA LEU A 600 13.92 3.32 28.26
C LEU A 600 12.42 3.62 28.20
N TYR A 601 11.94 4.36 29.18
CA TYR A 601 10.66 5.03 29.21
C TYR A 601 10.86 6.53 29.00
N MET A 602 10.08 7.13 28.10
CA MET A 602 10.01 8.58 27.94
C MET A 602 9.37 9.22 29.17
N VAL A 603 10.20 9.84 30.00
CA VAL A 603 9.76 10.54 31.21
C VAL A 603 9.01 11.81 30.83
N ASP A 604 9.63 12.68 30.04
CA ASP A 604 9.03 13.95 29.64
C ASP A 604 9.69 14.51 28.36
N SER A 605 8.92 15.29 27.60
CA SER A 605 9.45 16.15 26.55
C SER A 605 8.70 17.47 26.56
N THR A 606 9.39 18.54 26.93
CA THR A 606 8.79 19.88 27.08
C THR A 606 9.44 20.87 26.14
N VAL A 607 8.61 21.62 25.42
CA VAL A 607 9.05 22.70 24.52
C VAL A 607 8.46 24.00 25.03
N GLY A 608 9.31 24.99 25.29
CA GLY A 608 8.91 26.33 25.72
C GLY A 608 8.02 27.03 24.69
N LYS A 609 7.12 27.92 25.13
CA LYS A 609 6.12 28.62 24.30
C LYS A 609 6.73 29.31 23.06
N GLU A 610 7.95 29.82 23.19
CA GLU A 610 8.68 30.49 22.12
C GLU A 610 9.14 29.57 20.98
N LEU A 611 9.24 28.25 21.21
CA LEU A 611 9.65 27.26 20.21
C LEU A 611 8.49 26.34 19.75
N GLN A 612 7.34 26.39 20.41
CA GLN A 612 6.16 25.61 20.03
C GLN A 612 5.70 25.99 18.60
N GLY A 613 5.29 24.98 17.82
CA GLY A 613 4.87 25.17 16.42
C GLY A 613 6.00 25.36 15.40
N LYS A 614 7.24 25.61 15.83
CA LYS A 614 8.41 25.80 14.95
C LYS A 614 9.10 24.49 14.52
N GLY A 615 8.59 23.33 14.95
CA GLY A 615 9.12 22.01 14.59
C GLY A 615 10.32 21.55 15.42
N VAL A 616 10.82 22.38 16.34
CA VAL A 616 12.04 22.10 17.13
C VAL A 616 11.93 20.84 18.00
N GLY A 617 10.76 20.57 18.59
CA GLY A 617 10.55 19.37 19.41
C GLY A 617 10.85 18.05 18.68
N ARG A 618 10.69 18.01 17.36
CA ARG A 618 11.08 16.84 16.53
C ARG A 618 12.58 16.61 16.60
N PHE A 619 13.37 17.65 16.38
CA PHE A 619 14.82 17.54 16.35
C PHE A 619 15.40 17.26 17.75
N VAL A 620 14.74 17.72 18.83
CA VAL A 620 15.12 17.34 20.20
C VAL A 620 14.95 15.84 20.40
N LYS A 621 13.83 15.28 19.93
CA LYS A 621 13.56 13.84 20.00
C LYS A 621 14.52 13.04 19.13
N TYR A 622 14.81 13.51 17.91
CA TYR A 622 15.79 12.87 17.03
C TYR A 622 17.19 12.86 17.66
N ALA A 623 17.62 13.97 18.26
CA ALA A 623 18.88 14.05 18.97
C ALA A 623 18.93 13.09 20.17
N LEU A 624 17.87 13.04 20.99
CA LEU A 624 17.78 12.08 22.10
C LEU A 624 17.89 10.64 21.58
N SER A 625 17.17 10.27 20.53
CA SER A 625 17.24 8.94 19.93
C SER A 625 18.62 8.63 19.34
N ALA A 626 19.31 9.62 18.77
CA ALA A 626 20.67 9.47 18.28
C ALA A 626 21.67 9.24 19.43
N PHE A 627 21.59 10.00 20.53
CA PHE A 627 22.41 9.75 21.73
C PHE A 627 22.10 8.39 22.35
N ALA A 628 20.82 7.99 22.41
CA ALA A 628 20.42 6.68 22.89
C ALA A 628 21.05 5.55 22.04
N LEU A 629 21.01 5.68 20.70
CA LEU A 629 21.66 4.75 19.78
C LEU A 629 23.19 4.69 20.01
N ASN A 630 23.84 5.85 20.16
CA ASN A 630 25.27 5.93 20.49
C ASN A 630 25.63 5.18 21.77
N ASP A 631 24.77 5.28 22.79
CA ASP A 631 25.02 4.74 24.13
C ASP A 631 24.55 3.27 24.29
N GLY A 632 24.17 2.62 23.18
CA GLY A 632 23.78 1.21 23.14
C GLY A 632 22.40 0.92 23.72
N ILE A 633 21.53 1.93 23.84
CA ILE A 633 20.12 1.75 24.16
C ILE A 633 19.46 1.02 22.99
N GLU A 634 18.50 0.13 23.27
CA GLU A 634 17.83 -0.70 22.26
C GLU A 634 16.42 -0.22 21.93
N LEU A 635 15.71 0.29 22.94
CA LEU A 635 14.30 0.65 22.84
C LEU A 635 14.03 1.95 23.60
N ILE A 636 13.16 2.78 23.03
CA ILE A 636 12.55 3.93 23.70
C ILE A 636 11.03 3.74 23.66
N ASN A 637 10.45 3.51 24.81
CA ASN A 637 9.02 3.34 25.02
C ASN A 637 8.40 4.62 25.55
N GLY A 638 7.10 4.76 25.42
CA GLY A 638 6.40 5.89 25.99
C GLY A 638 4.90 5.81 25.81
N ARG A 639 4.24 6.87 26.25
CA ARG A 639 2.78 6.99 26.19
C ARG A 639 2.37 8.29 25.53
N ASN A 640 1.40 8.22 24.65
CA ASN A 640 0.75 9.40 24.08
C ASN A 640 -0.76 9.31 24.29
N ARG A 641 -1.33 10.41 24.78
CA ARG A 641 -2.78 10.57 24.91
C ARG A 641 -3.40 10.61 23.52
N ASP A 642 -4.39 9.77 23.29
CA ASP A 642 -5.08 9.67 22.00
C ASP A 642 -5.71 11.03 21.63
N ARG A 643 -5.56 11.47 20.38
CA ARG A 643 -5.91 12.78 19.80
C ARG A 643 -5.18 13.99 20.40
N MET A 644 -5.09 14.10 21.72
CA MET A 644 -4.53 15.29 22.39
C MET A 644 -3.00 15.40 22.31
N ALA A 645 -2.30 14.29 22.06
CA ALA A 645 -0.85 14.27 21.86
C ALA A 645 -0.44 14.02 20.39
N ALA A 646 -1.31 14.35 19.42
CA ALA A 646 -1.13 14.08 18.00
C ALA A 646 0.26 14.49 17.45
N SER A 647 0.74 15.69 17.79
CA SER A 647 2.05 16.18 17.32
C SER A 647 3.22 15.36 17.88
N MET A 648 3.17 14.97 19.16
CA MET A 648 4.22 14.16 19.78
C MET A 648 4.18 12.73 19.25
N LEU A 649 2.98 12.16 19.09
CA LEU A 649 2.80 10.85 18.49
C LEU A 649 3.36 10.84 17.06
N SER A 650 3.09 11.87 16.24
CA SER A 650 3.66 12.00 14.89
C SER A 650 5.20 11.97 14.87
N ILE A 651 5.84 12.62 15.86
CA ILE A 651 7.31 12.57 16.01
C ILE A 651 7.77 11.15 16.38
N ASN A 652 7.09 10.49 17.31
CA ASN A 652 7.44 9.11 17.68
C ASN A 652 7.23 8.15 16.50
N LEU A 653 6.13 8.27 15.75
CA LEU A 653 5.89 7.48 14.54
C LEU A 653 7.01 7.66 13.51
N SER A 654 7.54 8.88 13.35
CA SER A 654 8.68 9.13 12.45
C SER A 654 10.00 8.47 12.86
N LEU A 655 10.09 7.98 14.10
CA LEU A 655 11.22 7.19 14.63
C LEU A 655 10.95 5.68 14.62
N GLY A 656 9.85 5.27 13.99
CA GLY A 656 9.42 3.88 13.93
C GLY A 656 8.68 3.44 15.18
N ALA A 657 7.96 4.34 15.88
CA ALA A 657 7.13 3.92 17.00
C ALA A 657 5.89 3.13 16.55
N HIS A 658 5.56 2.04 17.24
CA HIS A 658 4.30 1.33 17.08
C HIS A 658 3.65 0.98 18.42
N GLU A 659 2.32 0.88 18.43
CA GLU A 659 1.52 0.51 19.59
C GLU A 659 1.82 -0.93 20.01
N ILE A 660 2.09 -1.13 21.29
CA ILE A 660 2.12 -2.47 21.90
C ILE A 660 0.98 -2.67 22.89
N MET A 661 0.36 -1.58 23.36
CA MET A 661 -0.76 -1.60 24.30
C MET A 661 -1.62 -0.34 24.17
N TYR A 662 -2.95 -0.52 24.17
CA TYR A 662 -3.93 0.57 24.17
C TYR A 662 -4.72 0.56 25.48
N MET A 663 -4.56 1.60 26.29
CA MET A 663 -5.20 1.70 27.61
C MET A 663 -6.41 2.62 27.53
N ARG A 664 -7.58 2.12 27.93
CA ARG A 664 -8.85 2.88 27.93
C ARG A 664 -9.01 3.66 29.22
N GLU A 665 -9.50 4.90 29.11
CA GLU A 665 -9.80 5.78 30.24
C GLU A 665 -8.66 5.89 31.26
N ASP A 666 -7.42 5.95 30.76
CA ASP A 666 -6.25 5.88 31.62
C ASP A 666 -5.97 7.20 32.33
N TYR A 667 -6.15 8.34 31.67
CA TYR A 667 -5.99 9.63 32.35
C TYR A 667 -7.13 9.85 33.37
N PRO A 668 -6.81 10.18 34.64
CA PRO A 668 -7.81 10.34 35.72
C PRO A 668 -8.58 11.67 35.63
N ASP A 669 -8.46 12.41 34.53
CA ASP A 669 -9.16 13.67 34.29
C ASP A 669 -10.54 13.45 33.63
N PHE A 670 -11.25 14.56 33.39
CA PHE A 670 -12.58 14.58 32.78
C PHE A 670 -12.55 15.09 31.32
N GLU A 671 -11.36 15.13 30.72
CA GLU A 671 -11.19 15.57 29.34
C GLU A 671 -11.77 14.54 28.35
N LYS A 672 -12.09 14.98 27.12
CA LYS A 672 -12.80 14.16 26.12
C LYS A 672 -12.05 12.89 25.73
N TYR A 673 -10.72 12.96 25.57
CA TYR A 673 -9.93 11.85 25.04
C TYR A 673 -9.03 11.27 26.13
N ARG A 674 -9.50 10.27 26.90
CA ARG A 674 -8.75 9.72 28.05
C ARG A 674 -7.94 8.46 27.74
N ASN A 675 -8.05 7.96 26.52
CA ASN A 675 -7.33 6.76 26.08
C ASN A 675 -5.87 7.08 25.77
N VAL A 676 -5.04 6.05 25.84
CA VAL A 676 -3.58 6.17 25.73
C VAL A 676 -3.02 5.09 24.84
N LEU A 677 -2.21 5.51 23.87
CA LEU A 677 -1.35 4.63 23.10
C LEU A 677 -0.02 4.50 23.83
N TYR A 678 0.29 3.28 24.29
CA TYR A 678 1.63 2.94 24.78
C TYR A 678 2.41 2.32 23.62
N TYR A 679 3.52 2.96 23.27
CA TYR A 679 4.31 2.64 22.08
C TYR A 679 5.72 2.20 22.44
N THR A 680 6.34 1.47 21.52
CA THR A 680 7.77 1.15 21.53
C THR A 680 8.44 1.64 20.24
N SER A 681 9.71 2.01 20.31
CA SER A 681 10.51 2.50 19.18
C SER A 681 11.93 1.93 19.28
N ALA A 682 12.38 1.18 18.28
CA ALA A 682 13.72 0.62 18.27
C ALA A 682 14.77 1.64 17.81
N THR A 683 15.88 1.73 18.54
CA THR A 683 17.03 2.61 18.22
C THR A 683 18.02 1.95 17.28
N LYS A 684 18.07 0.61 17.21
CA LYS A 684 18.90 -0.18 16.27
C LYS A 684 18.03 -1.04 15.35
N PHE A 685 18.59 -1.58 14.27
CA PHE A 685 17.94 -2.64 13.52
C PHE A 685 17.96 -3.94 14.32
N LYS A 686 16.85 -4.69 14.31
CA LYS A 686 16.84 -6.06 14.84
C LYS A 686 17.07 -7.02 13.67
N THR A 687 17.95 -7.99 13.89
CA THR A 687 18.29 -8.99 12.86
C THR A 687 17.13 -9.96 12.67
N ASP A 688 16.83 -10.23 11.41
CA ASP A 688 15.89 -11.26 11.01
C ASP A 688 16.53 -12.65 11.15
N GLN A 689 15.71 -13.69 11.10
CA GLN A 689 16.20 -15.06 11.09
C GLN A 689 16.59 -15.42 9.65
N LEU A 690 17.79 -16.00 9.46
CA LEU A 690 18.21 -16.53 8.17
C LEU A 690 17.15 -17.51 7.61
N SER A 691 16.71 -17.26 6.38
CA SER A 691 15.80 -18.11 5.62
C SER A 691 16.48 -18.59 4.36
N LEU A 692 16.38 -19.90 4.10
CA LEU A 692 16.87 -20.54 2.88
C LEU A 692 15.72 -20.94 1.94
N SER A 693 14.52 -20.37 2.10
CA SER A 693 13.33 -20.75 1.32
C SER A 693 12.51 -19.58 0.78
N ASP A 694 12.92 -18.33 1.01
CA ASP A 694 12.04 -17.17 0.78
C ASP A 694 12.58 -16.13 -0.21
N ALA A 695 13.59 -16.49 -1.01
CA ALA A 695 14.19 -15.55 -1.97
C ALA A 695 13.22 -15.03 -3.05
N ILE A 696 12.07 -15.69 -3.23
CA ILE A 696 10.99 -15.21 -4.12
C ILE A 696 10.31 -13.97 -3.52
N ASN A 697 10.08 -13.93 -2.21
CA ASN A 697 9.44 -12.79 -1.54
C ASN A 697 10.44 -11.77 -0.99
N SER A 698 11.61 -12.26 -0.57
CA SER A 698 12.70 -11.52 0.08
C SER A 698 14.00 -11.72 -0.71
N PRO A 699 14.16 -11.07 -1.88
CA PRO A 699 15.35 -11.28 -2.74
C PRO A 699 16.65 -10.74 -2.13
N LEU A 700 16.55 -9.83 -1.15
CA LEU A 700 17.67 -9.24 -0.41
C LEU A 700 17.68 -9.76 1.04
N SER A 701 18.87 -9.81 1.64
CA SER A 701 19.06 -9.94 3.09
C SER A 701 19.72 -8.69 3.68
N ASN A 702 19.91 -8.67 5.00
CA ASN A 702 20.64 -7.60 5.68
C ASN A 702 22.09 -7.43 5.21
N LEU A 703 22.73 -8.48 4.70
CA LEU A 703 24.10 -8.41 4.15
C LEU A 703 24.18 -7.63 2.83
N ASP A 704 23.05 -7.43 2.16
CA ASP A 704 22.98 -6.73 0.88
C ASP A 704 22.76 -5.21 1.05
N LEU A 705 22.48 -4.73 2.26
CA LEU A 705 22.17 -3.33 2.53
C LEU A 705 23.45 -2.49 2.63
N THR A 706 23.51 -1.41 1.84
CA THR A 706 24.62 -0.45 1.86
C THR A 706 24.14 0.95 2.20
N ALA A 707 25.07 1.82 2.62
CA ALA A 707 24.75 3.21 2.94
C ALA A 707 24.21 3.99 1.73
N GLU A 708 24.77 3.73 0.55
CA GLU A 708 24.33 4.32 -0.72
C GLU A 708 22.91 3.89 -1.05
N ASN A 709 22.63 2.58 -1.02
CA ASN A 709 21.33 2.02 -1.36
C ASN A 709 20.23 2.54 -0.42
N LEU A 710 20.50 2.58 0.90
CA LEU A 710 19.55 3.13 1.88
C LEU A 710 19.22 4.61 1.59
N SER A 711 20.24 5.42 1.30
CA SER A 711 20.08 6.86 1.08
C SER A 711 19.35 7.17 -0.23
N GLU A 712 19.66 6.43 -1.29
CA GLU A 712 19.03 6.58 -2.60
C GLU A 712 17.57 6.11 -2.61
N GLN A 713 17.27 5.02 -1.90
CA GLN A 713 15.93 4.44 -1.87
C GLN A 713 14.97 5.15 -0.89
N LEU A 714 15.49 5.82 0.14
CA LEU A 714 14.68 6.45 1.19
C LEU A 714 13.56 7.37 0.65
N PRO A 715 13.78 8.24 -0.35
CA PRO A 715 12.71 9.06 -0.93
C PRO A 715 11.53 8.26 -1.48
N TYR A 716 11.76 7.08 -2.03
CA TYR A 716 10.76 6.22 -2.65
C TYR A 716 10.05 5.33 -1.63
N LEU A 717 10.74 5.01 -0.52
CA LEU A 717 10.11 4.40 0.64
C LEU A 717 9.12 5.37 1.30
N VAL A 718 9.45 6.66 1.43
CA VAL A 718 8.62 7.62 2.18
C VAL A 718 7.59 8.39 1.33
N ASN A 719 7.68 8.33 0.00
CA ASN A 719 6.73 8.98 -0.90
C ASN A 719 5.81 8.01 -1.61
N LYS A 720 4.75 8.57 -2.20
CA LYS A 720 3.87 7.81 -3.06
C LYS A 720 3.39 8.52 -4.34
N VAL A 721 3.49 7.85 -5.50
CA VAL A 721 3.13 8.31 -6.85
C VAL A 721 2.45 7.21 -7.67
N CYS A 722 1.44 7.60 -8.45
CA CYS A 722 0.76 6.68 -9.37
C CYS A 722 1.60 6.46 -10.65
N LEU A 723 2.26 5.30 -10.80
CA LEU A 723 3.11 4.96 -11.95
C LEU A 723 2.38 5.00 -13.31
N SER A 724 1.06 4.81 -13.33
CA SER A 724 0.27 4.99 -14.57
C SER A 724 0.12 6.45 -15.01
N ASN A 725 0.44 7.41 -14.14
CA ASN A 725 0.37 8.84 -14.41
C ASN A 725 1.75 9.47 -14.50
N PHE A 726 2.67 9.14 -13.60
CA PHE A 726 4.00 9.76 -13.51
C PHE A 726 5.04 8.69 -13.23
N VAL A 727 6.25 8.86 -13.75
CA VAL A 727 7.39 7.97 -13.49
C VAL A 727 8.60 8.77 -13.04
N SER A 728 9.52 8.11 -12.33
CA SER A 728 10.82 8.67 -12.00
C SER A 728 11.86 8.27 -13.07
N PRO A 729 12.95 9.03 -13.26
CA PRO A 729 14.09 8.59 -14.08
C PRO A 729 14.63 7.22 -13.61
N ARG A 730 14.77 7.04 -12.30
CA ARG A 730 15.27 5.80 -11.69
C ARG A 730 14.44 4.58 -12.05
N PHE A 731 13.12 4.70 -12.07
CA PHE A 731 12.22 3.61 -12.49
C PHE A 731 12.51 3.15 -13.93
N LEU A 732 12.72 4.10 -14.84
CA LEU A 732 13.04 3.82 -16.24
C LEU A 732 14.41 3.17 -16.37
N ASP A 733 15.43 3.70 -15.67
CA ASP A 733 16.79 3.16 -15.69
C ASP A 733 16.84 1.70 -15.17
N HIS A 734 16.10 1.40 -14.10
CA HIS A 734 16.01 0.03 -13.57
C HIS A 734 15.30 -0.93 -14.53
N LEU A 735 14.22 -0.48 -15.19
CA LEU A 735 13.56 -1.29 -16.21
C LEU A 735 14.48 -1.57 -17.41
N ASP A 736 15.24 -0.58 -17.87
CA ASP A 736 16.21 -0.73 -18.94
C ASP A 736 17.36 -1.67 -18.55
N SER A 737 17.76 -1.70 -17.27
CA SER A 737 18.72 -2.70 -16.78
C SER A 737 18.14 -4.11 -16.79
N ILE A 738 16.94 -4.29 -16.23
CA ILE A 738 16.26 -5.61 -16.16
C ILE A 738 15.99 -6.17 -17.56
N LYS A 739 15.65 -5.31 -18.53
CA LYS A 739 15.42 -5.68 -19.94
C LYS A 739 16.55 -6.53 -20.53
N LYS A 740 17.81 -6.28 -20.15
CA LYS A 740 19.00 -6.99 -20.68
C LYS A 740 19.00 -8.49 -20.38
N TYR A 741 18.24 -8.91 -19.38
CA TYR A 741 18.15 -10.30 -18.94
C TYR A 741 16.92 -11.02 -19.49
N LEU A 742 16.04 -10.32 -20.21
CA LEU A 742 14.88 -10.90 -20.88
C LEU A 742 15.26 -11.36 -22.29
N PRO A 743 14.63 -12.43 -22.82
CA PRO A 743 14.79 -12.80 -24.23
C PRO A 743 14.43 -11.63 -25.15
N GLU A 744 15.23 -11.39 -26.19
CA GLU A 744 15.04 -10.25 -27.11
C GLU A 744 13.63 -10.22 -27.73
N SER A 745 13.09 -11.40 -28.04
CA SER A 745 11.74 -11.55 -28.60
C SER A 745 10.60 -11.28 -27.62
N LEU A 746 10.86 -11.13 -26.31
CA LEU A 746 9.84 -10.90 -25.28
C LEU A 746 9.90 -9.50 -24.66
N GLN A 747 10.63 -8.55 -25.25
CA GLN A 747 10.87 -7.22 -24.65
C GLN A 747 9.71 -6.23 -24.84
N HIS A 748 8.47 -6.68 -24.62
CA HIS A 748 7.28 -5.86 -24.50
C HIS A 748 6.63 -6.11 -23.14
N LEU A 749 6.72 -5.12 -22.26
CA LEU A 749 6.63 -5.30 -20.82
C LEU A 749 5.40 -4.63 -20.23
N TYR A 750 4.89 -5.23 -19.14
CA TYR A 750 4.06 -4.53 -18.18
C TYR A 750 4.64 -4.68 -16.78
N THR A 751 4.69 -3.59 -16.03
CA THR A 751 4.83 -3.66 -14.58
C THR A 751 3.46 -3.87 -13.94
N THR A 752 3.47 -4.58 -12.81
CA THR A 752 2.29 -4.99 -12.06
C THR A 752 2.60 -4.96 -10.56
N SER A 753 1.56 -4.94 -9.73
CA SER A 753 1.69 -4.96 -8.27
C SER A 753 1.92 -6.35 -7.68
N GLY A 754 1.87 -7.43 -8.47
CA GLY A 754 1.99 -8.79 -7.96
C GLY A 754 1.58 -9.88 -8.96
N GLN A 755 1.62 -11.15 -8.51
CA GLN A 755 1.35 -12.30 -9.40
C GLN A 755 -0.05 -12.27 -9.99
N SER A 756 -1.05 -11.94 -9.17
CA SER A 756 -2.44 -11.95 -9.62
C SER A 756 -2.70 -10.94 -10.72
N GLU A 757 -2.05 -9.77 -10.65
CA GLU A 757 -2.16 -8.76 -11.69
C GLU A 757 -1.41 -9.19 -12.96
N CYS A 758 -0.24 -9.85 -12.85
CA CYS A 758 0.46 -10.42 -14.02
C CYS A 758 -0.44 -11.35 -14.84
N VAL A 759 -1.11 -12.29 -14.18
CA VAL A 759 -2.04 -13.23 -14.81
C VAL A 759 -3.15 -12.48 -15.55
N ASP A 760 -3.77 -11.52 -14.86
CA ASP A 760 -4.83 -10.69 -15.42
C ASP A 760 -4.37 -9.88 -16.65
N LYS A 761 -3.17 -9.31 -16.62
CA LYS A 761 -2.60 -8.55 -17.75
C LYS A 761 -2.39 -9.46 -18.96
N LEU A 762 -1.69 -10.57 -18.76
CA LEU A 762 -1.33 -11.51 -19.82
C LEU A 762 -2.56 -12.11 -20.48
N ALA A 763 -3.53 -12.57 -19.67
CA ALA A 763 -4.78 -13.12 -20.19
C ALA A 763 -5.58 -12.10 -21.00
N LYS A 764 -5.67 -10.85 -20.53
CA LYS A 764 -6.36 -9.77 -21.27
C LYS A 764 -5.66 -9.39 -22.56
N SER A 765 -4.33 -9.34 -22.56
CA SER A 765 -3.53 -9.02 -23.74
C SER A 765 -3.72 -10.08 -24.82
N ILE A 766 -3.61 -11.36 -24.45
CA ILE A 766 -3.85 -12.49 -25.36
C ILE A 766 -5.32 -12.54 -25.80
N TRP A 767 -6.26 -12.38 -24.88
CA TRP A 767 -7.69 -12.33 -25.20
C TRP A 767 -8.02 -11.26 -26.22
N TYR A 768 -7.41 -10.08 -26.11
CA TYR A 768 -7.67 -8.98 -27.05
C TYR A 768 -7.10 -9.28 -28.43
N ASN A 769 -5.85 -9.77 -28.49
CA ASN A 769 -5.13 -10.02 -29.73
C ASN A 769 -5.50 -11.34 -30.43
N GLN A 770 -6.19 -12.28 -29.78
CA GLN A 770 -6.66 -13.51 -30.44
C GLN A 770 -7.75 -13.19 -31.48
N GLU A 771 -7.66 -13.82 -32.65
CA GLU A 771 -8.64 -13.66 -33.73
C GLU A 771 -9.98 -14.29 -33.38
N GLU A 772 -9.97 -15.56 -32.94
CA GLU A 772 -11.16 -16.28 -32.50
C GLU A 772 -11.19 -16.32 -30.97
N LYS A 773 -12.25 -15.75 -30.39
CA LYS A 773 -12.38 -15.62 -28.94
C LYS A 773 -12.65 -16.97 -28.28
N THR A 774 -11.67 -17.48 -27.55
CA THR A 774 -11.80 -18.58 -26.58
C THR A 774 -11.24 -18.13 -25.22
N ASN A 775 -11.78 -18.68 -24.14
CA ASN A 775 -11.32 -18.44 -22.77
C ASN A 775 -10.93 -19.74 -22.04
N HIS A 776 -10.91 -20.89 -22.74
CA HIS A 776 -10.41 -22.14 -22.18
C HIS A 776 -8.89 -22.06 -21.99
N MET A 777 -8.40 -22.49 -20.84
CA MET A 777 -6.97 -22.53 -20.53
C MET A 777 -6.56 -23.90 -20.02
N ILE A 778 -5.28 -24.22 -20.12
CA ILE A 778 -4.68 -25.43 -19.55
C ILE A 778 -3.61 -25.02 -18.55
N THR A 779 -3.51 -25.77 -17.46
CA THR A 779 -2.44 -25.65 -16.46
C THR A 779 -2.12 -27.05 -15.90
N PHE A 780 -1.11 -27.13 -15.04
CA PHE A 780 -0.68 -28.38 -14.42
C PHE A 780 -0.88 -28.35 -12.90
N LYS A 781 -1.20 -29.50 -12.30
CA LYS A 781 -1.34 -29.64 -10.85
C LYS A 781 -0.04 -29.25 -10.15
N GLY A 782 -0.13 -28.51 -9.04
CA GLY A 782 1.02 -28.00 -8.29
C GLY A 782 1.58 -26.67 -8.80
N HIS A 783 1.18 -26.21 -9.99
CA HIS A 783 1.59 -24.91 -10.50
C HIS A 783 0.81 -23.76 -9.85
N TYR A 784 1.48 -22.64 -9.61
CA TYR A 784 0.96 -21.48 -8.90
C TYR A 784 1.15 -20.18 -9.69
N PHE A 785 0.10 -19.35 -9.70
CA PHE A 785 0.01 -18.11 -10.45
C PHE A 785 -0.63 -16.99 -9.60
N GLY A 786 -0.45 -17.06 -8.28
CA GLY A 786 -1.13 -16.17 -7.34
C GLY A 786 -2.49 -16.68 -6.85
N SER A 787 -3.11 -15.93 -5.94
CA SER A 787 -4.42 -16.30 -5.37
C SER A 787 -5.35 -15.12 -5.11
N GLY A 788 -4.91 -13.91 -5.45
CA GLY A 788 -5.67 -12.69 -5.20
C GLY A 788 -6.79 -12.43 -6.21
N SER A 789 -6.67 -12.89 -7.46
CA SER A 789 -7.74 -12.80 -8.46
C SER A 789 -8.46 -14.14 -8.71
N PHE A 790 -9.69 -14.09 -9.22
CA PHE A 790 -10.44 -15.28 -9.64
C PHE A 790 -9.71 -16.05 -10.74
N LEU A 791 -9.01 -15.34 -11.63
CA LEU A 791 -8.27 -15.95 -12.72
C LEU A 791 -7.06 -16.71 -12.19
N SER A 792 -6.26 -16.07 -11.34
CA SER A 792 -5.13 -16.72 -10.67
C SER A 792 -5.53 -17.93 -9.83
N ARG A 793 -6.64 -17.85 -9.09
CA ARG A 793 -7.18 -19.00 -8.33
C ARG A 793 -7.59 -20.14 -9.25
N SER A 794 -8.25 -19.83 -10.37
CA SER A 794 -8.68 -20.83 -11.35
C SER A 794 -7.49 -21.55 -11.99
N LEU A 795 -6.36 -20.87 -12.19
CA LEU A 795 -5.12 -21.50 -12.67
C LEU A 795 -4.40 -22.29 -11.57
N SER A 796 -4.35 -21.76 -10.35
CA SER A 796 -3.51 -22.30 -9.27
C SER A 796 -4.17 -23.40 -8.43
N ASN A 797 -5.50 -23.56 -8.52
CA ASN A 797 -6.23 -24.50 -7.68
C ASN A 797 -7.38 -25.18 -8.44
N SER A 798 -7.30 -26.51 -8.55
CA SER A 798 -8.30 -27.34 -9.21
C SER A 798 -9.66 -27.38 -8.50
N GLU A 799 -9.71 -27.15 -7.18
CA GLU A 799 -10.93 -27.18 -6.38
C GLU A 799 -11.64 -25.82 -6.26
N ASP A 800 -10.95 -24.74 -6.65
CA ASP A 800 -11.40 -23.35 -6.48
C ASP A 800 -11.47 -22.62 -7.83
N LYS A 801 -11.98 -23.33 -8.84
CA LYS A 801 -12.07 -22.88 -10.23
C LYS A 801 -13.35 -22.08 -10.47
N PHE A 802 -13.19 -20.88 -11.03
CA PHE A 802 -14.29 -20.03 -11.52
C PHE A 802 -14.32 -19.96 -13.05
N PHE A 803 -13.16 -19.90 -13.71
CA PHE A 803 -13.01 -19.87 -15.17
C PHE A 803 -12.71 -21.25 -15.75
N ASP A 804 -12.95 -21.48 -17.05
CA ASP A 804 -12.74 -22.80 -17.66
C ASP A 804 -11.25 -23.16 -17.85
N VAL A 805 -10.66 -23.76 -16.81
CA VAL A 805 -9.28 -24.26 -16.80
C VAL A 805 -9.25 -25.79 -16.72
N THR A 806 -8.47 -26.45 -17.58
CA THR A 806 -8.16 -27.88 -17.45
C THR A 806 -6.83 -28.07 -16.71
N HIS A 807 -6.85 -28.81 -15.60
CA HIS A 807 -5.65 -29.16 -14.82
C HIS A 807 -5.15 -30.56 -15.19
N LEU A 808 -4.02 -30.63 -15.88
CA LEU A 808 -3.31 -31.89 -16.16
C LEU A 808 -2.36 -32.25 -15.02
N ASP A 809 -1.92 -33.50 -14.95
CA ASP A 809 -0.88 -33.89 -14.00
C ASP A 809 0.45 -33.21 -14.33
N HIS A 810 1.22 -32.84 -13.30
CA HIS A 810 2.57 -32.32 -13.50
C HIS A 810 3.43 -33.35 -14.24
N PRO A 811 4.10 -32.97 -15.35
CA PRO A 811 4.93 -33.89 -16.09
C PRO A 811 6.23 -34.17 -15.33
N ASN A 812 6.53 -35.44 -15.14
CA ASN A 812 7.78 -35.94 -14.58
C ASN A 812 8.23 -37.18 -15.36
N ALA A 813 9.43 -37.69 -15.05
CA ALA A 813 10.03 -38.83 -15.75
C ALA A 813 9.14 -40.09 -15.81
N SER A 814 8.21 -40.27 -14.86
CA SER A 814 7.33 -41.46 -14.82
C SER A 814 6.04 -41.32 -15.62
N ASN A 815 5.58 -40.11 -15.91
CA ASN A 815 4.26 -39.85 -16.52
C ASN A 815 4.29 -38.94 -17.75
N GLU A 816 5.45 -38.41 -18.18
CA GLU A 816 5.60 -37.45 -19.27
C GLU A 816 4.77 -37.83 -20.51
N GLN A 817 4.91 -39.07 -20.98
CA GLN A 817 4.23 -39.53 -22.18
C GLN A 817 2.70 -39.47 -22.05
N ASN A 818 2.17 -39.82 -20.88
CA ASN A 818 0.72 -39.78 -20.62
C ASN A 818 0.23 -38.32 -20.56
N VAL A 819 0.97 -37.44 -19.88
CA VAL A 819 0.63 -36.02 -19.79
C VAL A 819 0.63 -35.36 -21.17
N LEU A 820 1.60 -35.66 -22.03
CA LEU A 820 1.65 -35.13 -23.41
C LEU A 820 0.50 -35.66 -24.28
N GLN A 821 0.10 -36.93 -24.10
CA GLN A 821 -1.07 -37.50 -24.78
C GLN A 821 -2.37 -36.83 -24.34
N ASP A 822 -2.55 -36.60 -23.04
CA ASP A 822 -3.71 -35.91 -22.50
C ASP A 822 -3.75 -34.44 -22.93
N LEU A 823 -2.59 -33.75 -22.94
CA LEU A 823 -2.47 -32.41 -23.47
C LEU A 823 -2.92 -32.35 -24.92
N GLU A 824 -2.39 -33.22 -25.78
CA GLU A 824 -2.79 -33.26 -27.18
C GLU A 824 -4.28 -33.59 -27.35
N ARG A 825 -4.82 -34.50 -26.54
CA ARG A 825 -6.25 -34.84 -26.55
C ARG A 825 -7.12 -33.62 -26.24
N VAL A 826 -6.80 -32.88 -25.18
CA VAL A 826 -7.53 -31.65 -24.82
C VAL A 826 -7.43 -30.60 -25.92
N LEU A 827 -6.25 -30.40 -26.51
CA LEU A 827 -6.05 -29.44 -27.60
C LEU A 827 -6.81 -29.81 -28.89
N LYS A 828 -7.03 -31.11 -29.16
CA LYS A 828 -7.89 -31.59 -30.26
C LYS A 828 -9.38 -31.36 -29.97
N GLU A 829 -9.80 -31.56 -28.72
CA GLU A 829 -11.20 -31.51 -28.32
C GLU A 829 -11.70 -30.09 -28.06
N LYS A 830 -10.82 -29.19 -27.58
CA LYS A 830 -11.17 -27.84 -27.14
C LYS A 830 -10.21 -26.80 -27.71
N LYS A 831 -10.79 -25.76 -28.32
CA LYS A 831 -10.02 -24.56 -28.69
C LYS A 831 -9.52 -23.87 -27.42
N THR A 832 -8.21 -23.79 -27.27
CA THR A 832 -7.54 -23.32 -26.03
C THR A 832 -6.84 -22.00 -26.28
N MET A 833 -7.06 -21.03 -25.39
CA MET A 833 -6.43 -19.71 -25.43
C MET A 833 -4.93 -19.81 -25.12
N ALA A 834 -4.60 -20.43 -23.99
CA ALA A 834 -3.22 -20.57 -23.53
C ALA A 834 -3.00 -21.78 -22.63
N ILE A 835 -1.78 -22.31 -22.68
CA ILE A 835 -1.19 -23.20 -21.67
C ILE A 835 -0.36 -22.36 -20.72
N TRP A 836 -0.72 -22.38 -19.45
CA TRP A 836 0.00 -21.73 -18.36
C TRP A 836 0.84 -22.78 -17.64
N LEU A 837 2.13 -22.51 -17.43
CA LEU A 837 2.98 -23.42 -16.67
C LEU A 837 4.11 -22.71 -15.94
N GLU A 838 4.58 -23.33 -14.87
CA GLU A 838 5.84 -23.01 -14.19
C GLU A 838 6.94 -23.99 -14.65
N PRO A 839 8.08 -23.52 -15.18
CA PRO A 839 9.23 -24.39 -15.46
C PRO A 839 9.81 -25.02 -14.19
N ILE A 840 9.77 -24.28 -13.07
CA ILE A 840 9.96 -24.76 -11.69
C ILE A 840 8.76 -24.30 -10.88
N GLY A 841 8.06 -25.22 -10.21
CA GLY A 841 6.91 -24.85 -9.38
C GLY A 841 7.31 -23.99 -8.18
N SER A 842 6.77 -22.78 -8.01
CA SER A 842 7.15 -21.88 -6.90
C SER A 842 6.73 -22.37 -5.51
N GLN A 843 5.77 -23.30 -5.44
CA GLN A 843 5.31 -23.91 -4.17
C GLN A 843 5.80 -25.33 -3.96
N THR A 844 6.24 -26.02 -5.01
CA THR A 844 6.66 -27.43 -4.96
C THR A 844 8.15 -27.60 -5.15
N MET A 845 8.79 -26.66 -5.86
CA MET A 845 10.15 -26.72 -6.40
C MET A 845 10.41 -27.89 -7.36
N GLU A 846 9.34 -28.53 -7.86
CA GLU A 846 9.43 -29.57 -8.88
C GLU A 846 9.71 -28.96 -10.26
N ARG A 847 10.63 -29.57 -11.00
CA ARG A 847 11.10 -29.13 -12.31
C ARG A 847 10.41 -29.86 -13.46
N ILE A 848 10.13 -29.13 -14.54
CA ILE A 848 9.81 -29.74 -15.84
C ILE A 848 11.09 -29.87 -16.67
N GLU A 849 11.35 -31.07 -17.18
CA GLU A 849 12.50 -31.37 -18.05
C GLU A 849 12.51 -30.53 -19.32
N ARG A 850 13.71 -30.11 -19.76
CA ARG A 850 13.90 -29.27 -20.96
C ARG A 850 13.25 -29.86 -22.20
N GLU A 851 13.42 -31.17 -22.43
CA GLU A 851 12.82 -31.85 -23.58
C GLU A 851 11.29 -31.83 -23.53
N THR A 852 10.71 -31.95 -22.32
CA THR A 852 9.27 -31.88 -22.12
C THR A 852 8.72 -30.49 -22.44
N LEU A 853 9.40 -29.42 -21.99
CA LEU A 853 9.01 -28.04 -22.31
C LEU A 853 8.98 -27.80 -23.83
N THR A 854 10.01 -28.26 -24.55
CA THR A 854 10.06 -28.18 -26.02
C THR A 854 8.89 -28.93 -26.67
N LYS A 855 8.54 -30.12 -26.17
CA LYS A 855 7.37 -30.89 -26.66
C LYS A 855 6.05 -30.18 -26.39
N ILE A 856 5.87 -29.58 -25.22
CA ILE A 856 4.68 -28.79 -24.87
C ILE A 856 4.54 -27.58 -25.81
N ILE A 857 5.62 -26.82 -26.02
CA ILE A 857 5.63 -25.67 -26.95
C ILE A 857 5.32 -26.13 -28.38
N GLY A 858 5.91 -27.24 -28.83
CA GLY A 858 5.65 -27.82 -30.15
C GLY A 858 4.19 -28.24 -30.34
N LEU A 859 3.58 -28.88 -29.32
CA LEU A 859 2.16 -29.20 -29.33
C LEU A 859 1.28 -27.95 -29.34
N ALA A 860 1.58 -26.95 -28.51
CA ALA A 860 0.83 -25.70 -28.47
C ALA A 860 0.81 -25.01 -29.84
N SER A 861 1.99 -24.90 -30.47
CA SER A 861 2.17 -24.35 -31.82
C SER A 861 1.34 -25.11 -32.87
N LYS A 862 1.35 -26.45 -32.83
CA LYS A 862 0.56 -27.31 -33.73
C LYS A 862 -0.95 -27.02 -33.69
N TYR A 863 -1.49 -26.58 -32.55
CA TYR A 863 -2.91 -26.27 -32.37
C TYR A 863 -3.20 -24.77 -32.24
N GLY A 864 -2.24 -23.89 -32.54
CA GLY A 864 -2.40 -22.44 -32.46
C GLY A 864 -2.72 -21.91 -31.05
N THR A 865 -2.27 -22.63 -30.01
CA THR A 865 -2.44 -22.27 -28.60
C THR A 865 -1.21 -21.54 -28.09
N LYS A 866 -1.39 -20.46 -27.31
CA LYS A 866 -0.28 -19.71 -26.73
C LYS A 866 0.35 -20.44 -25.54
N VAL A 867 1.64 -20.24 -25.30
CA VAL A 867 2.32 -20.73 -24.10
C VAL A 867 2.75 -19.57 -23.22
N ILE A 868 2.46 -19.68 -21.92
CA ILE A 868 2.78 -18.67 -20.92
C ILE A 868 3.55 -19.29 -19.77
N PHE A 869 4.74 -18.75 -19.50
CA PHE A 869 5.54 -19.19 -18.35
C PHE A 869 5.36 -18.28 -17.14
N ASN A 870 5.28 -18.88 -15.94
CA ASN A 870 5.61 -18.20 -14.70
C ASN A 870 7.06 -18.55 -14.31
N GLU A 871 7.96 -17.61 -14.50
CA GLU A 871 9.41 -17.75 -14.32
C GLU A 871 9.89 -17.37 -12.93
N THR A 872 8.96 -17.03 -12.02
CA THR A 872 9.26 -16.54 -10.67
C THR A 872 10.30 -17.41 -9.94
N ALA A 873 10.07 -18.73 -9.89
CA ALA A 873 11.00 -19.66 -9.25
C ALA A 873 12.18 -20.06 -10.15
N ALA A 874 12.04 -20.00 -11.47
CA ALA A 874 13.07 -20.35 -12.44
C ALA A 874 14.17 -19.28 -12.59
N SER A 875 13.84 -18.02 -12.25
CA SER A 875 14.75 -16.87 -12.26
C SER A 875 15.99 -17.05 -11.38
N PHE A 876 16.99 -16.16 -11.54
CA PHE A 876 18.27 -16.21 -10.82
C PHE A 876 19.05 -17.52 -11.07
N TYR A 877 19.08 -18.00 -12.32
CA TYR A 877 19.87 -19.16 -12.72
C TYR A 877 19.51 -20.46 -11.98
N ARG A 878 18.27 -20.54 -11.49
CA ARG A 878 17.75 -21.71 -10.78
C ARG A 878 17.33 -22.81 -11.76
N TYR A 879 16.76 -22.43 -12.90
CA TYR A 879 16.45 -23.41 -13.93
C TYR A 879 17.70 -23.92 -14.65
N ASP A 880 18.59 -23.02 -15.05
CA ASP A 880 19.80 -23.36 -15.78
C ASP A 880 20.98 -22.53 -15.28
N LYS A 881 22.18 -23.13 -15.27
CA LYS A 881 23.37 -22.50 -14.69
C LYS A 881 23.92 -21.33 -15.53
N GLU A 882 23.56 -21.25 -16.81
CA GLU A 882 24.07 -20.27 -17.78
C GLU A 882 23.04 -19.18 -18.10
N ASN A 883 21.75 -19.46 -17.90
CA ASN A 883 20.65 -18.60 -18.28
C ASN A 883 19.88 -18.06 -17.06
N PHE A 884 19.67 -16.74 -17.01
CA PHE A 884 18.97 -16.08 -15.91
C PHE A 884 17.51 -16.56 -15.77
N LEU A 885 16.80 -16.73 -16.88
CA LEU A 885 15.44 -17.31 -16.98
C LEU A 885 15.47 -18.58 -17.83
N CYS A 886 14.47 -19.46 -17.66
CA CYS A 886 14.29 -20.63 -18.52
C CYS A 886 14.06 -20.20 -19.98
N SER A 887 13.29 -19.13 -20.19
CA SER A 887 12.96 -18.59 -21.52
C SER A 887 14.14 -18.11 -22.36
N ASN A 888 15.33 -17.89 -21.77
CA ASN A 888 16.55 -17.54 -22.50
C ASN A 888 17.22 -18.74 -23.18
N ILE A 889 16.84 -19.96 -22.80
CA ILE A 889 17.40 -21.18 -23.36
C ILE A 889 16.90 -21.39 -24.79
N GLU A 890 17.83 -21.64 -25.71
CA GLU A 890 17.51 -21.90 -27.12
C GLU A 890 16.49 -23.05 -27.25
N GLY A 891 15.39 -22.78 -27.95
CA GLY A 891 14.28 -23.70 -28.19
C GLY A 891 13.16 -23.68 -27.14
N ILE A 892 13.28 -22.93 -26.04
CA ILE A 892 12.31 -22.91 -24.92
C ILE A 892 11.73 -21.50 -24.69
N THR A 893 11.50 -20.73 -25.76
CA THR A 893 10.93 -19.38 -25.63
C THR A 893 9.39 -19.42 -25.74
N PRO A 894 8.63 -19.02 -24.71
CA PRO A 894 7.17 -18.99 -24.74
C PRO A 894 6.63 -17.80 -25.56
N ASP A 895 5.31 -17.66 -25.67
CA ASP A 895 4.67 -16.50 -26.31
C ASP A 895 4.58 -15.28 -25.37
N ALA A 896 4.51 -15.56 -24.08
CA ALA A 896 4.59 -14.58 -23.01
C ALA A 896 5.11 -15.25 -21.73
N ALA A 897 5.54 -14.43 -20.77
CA ALA A 897 5.94 -14.90 -19.47
C ALA A 897 5.74 -13.82 -18.41
N MET A 898 5.78 -14.25 -17.14
CA MET A 898 5.74 -13.39 -15.98
C MET A 898 6.80 -13.78 -14.96
N CYS A 899 7.27 -12.80 -14.20
CA CYS A 899 8.13 -13.00 -13.05
C CYS A 899 7.65 -12.10 -11.90
N PHE A 900 7.38 -12.69 -10.74
CA PHE A 900 7.15 -11.95 -9.51
C PHE A 900 8.49 -11.58 -8.89
N LEU A 901 8.65 -10.30 -8.57
CA LEU A 901 9.94 -9.72 -8.19
C LEU A 901 10.11 -9.59 -6.66
N GLY A 902 9.12 -10.09 -5.90
CA GLY A 902 9.04 -9.92 -4.45
C GLY A 902 8.23 -8.69 -4.05
N GLY A 903 7.59 -8.77 -2.87
CA GLY A 903 6.80 -7.67 -2.32
C GLY A 903 5.58 -7.32 -3.17
N GLN A 904 5.55 -6.09 -3.66
CA GLN A 904 4.46 -5.53 -4.45
C GLN A 904 4.99 -5.18 -5.84
N SER A 905 5.63 -6.13 -6.53
CA SER A 905 6.15 -5.91 -7.88
C SER A 905 6.16 -7.20 -8.69
N GLY A 906 5.66 -7.12 -9.92
CA GLY A 906 5.69 -8.21 -10.89
C GLY A 906 5.90 -7.67 -12.30
N LEU A 907 6.52 -8.47 -13.14
CA LEU A 907 6.83 -8.12 -14.53
C LEU A 907 6.14 -9.13 -15.47
N CYS A 908 5.39 -8.62 -16.44
CA CYS A 908 4.97 -9.39 -17.62
C CYS A 908 5.86 -9.02 -18.80
N TYR A 909 6.17 -9.98 -19.65
CA TYR A 909 6.98 -9.78 -20.86
C TYR A 909 6.49 -10.74 -21.95
N MET A 910 6.37 -10.25 -23.18
CA MET A 910 5.74 -10.99 -24.27
C MET A 910 6.24 -10.58 -25.64
N LYS A 911 5.93 -11.41 -26.63
CA LYS A 911 6.15 -11.07 -28.05
C LYS A 911 5.28 -9.88 -28.48
N GLU A 912 5.77 -9.12 -29.46
CA GLU A 912 5.12 -7.91 -29.96
C GLU A 912 3.66 -8.15 -30.36
N GLU A 913 3.37 -9.26 -31.06
CA GLU A 913 2.02 -9.58 -31.52
C GLU A 913 1.01 -9.84 -30.38
N ASN A 914 1.50 -10.13 -29.17
CA ASN A 914 0.66 -10.34 -28.00
C ASN A 914 0.57 -9.09 -27.12
N PHE A 915 1.38 -8.05 -27.36
CA PHE A 915 1.40 -6.83 -26.56
C PHE A 915 0.25 -5.88 -26.91
N LEU A 916 -0.25 -5.17 -25.89
CA LEU A 916 -1.38 -4.26 -26.02
C LEU A 916 -1.17 -2.97 -25.23
N ALA A 917 -0.60 -1.93 -25.84
CA ALA A 917 -0.38 -0.66 -25.15
C ALA A 917 -1.69 0.04 -24.73
N LYS A 918 -2.73 -0.06 -25.57
CA LYS A 918 -4.08 0.50 -25.34
C LYS A 918 -5.12 -0.45 -25.93
N PRO A 919 -6.28 -0.67 -25.28
CA PRO A 919 -6.75 0.00 -24.07
C PRO A 919 -6.23 -0.62 -22.76
N LEU A 920 -5.35 -1.62 -22.82
CA LEU A 920 -4.81 -2.33 -21.65
C LEU A 920 -3.76 -1.50 -20.90
N MET A 921 -4.22 -0.40 -20.32
CA MET A 921 -3.51 0.31 -19.28
C MET A 921 -4.14 -0.12 -17.95
N LEU A 922 -3.83 -1.35 -17.55
CA LEU A 922 -4.03 -1.75 -16.16
C LEU A 922 -3.11 -0.86 -15.34
N ILE A 923 -3.72 -0.06 -14.47
CA ILE A 923 -3.00 0.78 -13.53
C ILE A 923 -2.16 -0.20 -12.71
N SER A 924 -0.84 -0.25 -12.89
CA SER A 924 0.01 -0.83 -11.85
C SER A 924 -0.23 0.08 -10.64
N THR A 925 -1.06 -0.43 -9.73
CA THR A 925 -1.59 0.36 -8.64
C THR A 925 -0.56 0.33 -7.51
N TRP A 926 0.29 1.36 -7.49
CA TRP A 926 0.93 1.98 -6.31
C TRP A 926 2.27 1.43 -5.77
N ASP A 927 3.32 2.26 -5.77
CA ASP A 927 4.32 2.55 -4.71
C ASP A 927 5.15 1.50 -3.99
N GLY A 928 4.60 0.33 -3.70
CA GLY A 928 5.45 -0.81 -3.45
C GLY A 928 6.21 -1.17 -4.74
N ASP A 929 5.60 -0.94 -5.91
CA ASP A 929 6.12 -1.29 -7.23
C ASP A 929 7.53 -0.74 -7.48
N GLU A 930 7.77 0.58 -7.39
CA GLU A 930 9.09 1.15 -7.70
C GLU A 930 10.15 0.80 -6.66
N PHE A 931 9.80 0.84 -5.38
CA PHE A 931 10.71 0.46 -4.29
C PHE A 931 11.05 -1.04 -4.34
N ALA A 932 10.08 -1.92 -4.55
CA ALA A 932 10.30 -3.36 -4.70
C ALA A 932 11.04 -3.70 -6.02
N LEU A 933 10.74 -3.01 -7.12
CA LEU A 933 11.51 -3.13 -8.37
C LEU A 933 12.99 -2.76 -8.14
N SER A 934 13.25 -1.68 -7.39
CA SER A 934 14.61 -1.28 -7.01
C SER A 934 15.31 -2.34 -6.16
N ASN A 935 14.61 -2.97 -5.20
CA ASN A 935 15.18 -4.06 -4.41
C ASN A 935 15.52 -5.28 -5.27
N PHE A 936 14.65 -5.63 -6.22
CA PHE A 936 14.92 -6.71 -7.17
C PHE A 936 16.12 -6.37 -8.08
N HIS A 937 16.16 -5.14 -8.62
CA HIS A 937 17.28 -4.65 -9.41
C HIS A 937 18.59 -4.72 -8.62
N GLN A 938 18.60 -4.33 -7.35
CA GLN A 938 19.76 -4.47 -6.49
C GLN A 938 20.19 -5.94 -6.32
N ALA A 939 19.25 -6.86 -6.06
CA ALA A 939 19.56 -8.29 -5.92
C ALA A 939 20.18 -8.85 -7.22
N LEU A 940 19.68 -8.39 -8.37
CA LEU A 940 20.21 -8.71 -9.69
C LEU A 940 21.64 -8.19 -9.85
N GLU A 941 21.88 -6.90 -9.63
CA GLU A 941 23.21 -6.30 -9.76
C GLU A 941 24.26 -6.94 -8.82
N ILE A 942 23.88 -7.32 -7.59
CA ILE A 942 24.81 -8.02 -6.67
C ILE A 942 25.28 -9.34 -7.29
N VAL A 943 24.37 -10.13 -7.88
CA VAL A 943 24.72 -11.40 -8.54
C VAL A 943 25.60 -11.17 -9.77
N HIS A 944 25.31 -10.13 -10.56
CA HIS A 944 26.01 -9.89 -11.83
C HIS A 944 27.32 -9.13 -11.69
N SER A 945 27.51 -8.37 -10.61
CA SER A 945 28.76 -7.68 -10.31
C SER A 945 29.95 -8.64 -10.11
N ASP A 946 29.67 -9.86 -9.63
CA ASP A 946 30.65 -10.95 -9.50
C ASP A 946 29.99 -12.33 -9.72
N PHE A 947 29.67 -12.61 -10.99
CA PHE A 947 28.97 -13.84 -11.37
C PHE A 947 29.81 -15.11 -11.14
N GLU A 948 31.13 -15.02 -11.24
CA GLU A 948 32.04 -16.13 -10.92
C GLU A 948 31.93 -16.49 -9.44
N LYS A 949 31.96 -15.48 -8.57
CA LYS A 949 31.78 -15.69 -7.12
C LYS A 949 30.41 -16.22 -6.78
N PHE A 950 29.35 -15.71 -7.41
CA PHE A 950 28.00 -16.27 -7.25
C PHE A 950 27.97 -17.77 -7.56
N THR A 951 28.60 -18.18 -8.67
CA THR A 951 28.65 -19.58 -9.08
C THR A 951 29.45 -20.45 -8.10
N GLU A 952 30.59 -19.96 -7.60
CA GLU A 952 31.40 -20.61 -6.56
C GLU A 952 30.58 -20.81 -5.27
N ILE A 953 29.98 -19.73 -4.75
CA ILE A 953 29.21 -19.74 -3.51
C ILE A 953 28.00 -20.68 -3.60
N ARG A 954 27.31 -20.69 -4.74
CA ARG A 954 26.17 -21.59 -4.98
C ARG A 954 26.59 -23.06 -4.91
N LEU A 955 27.72 -23.42 -5.51
CA LEU A 955 28.25 -24.78 -5.47
C LEU A 955 28.65 -25.18 -4.04
N GLU A 956 29.38 -24.31 -3.34
CA GLU A 956 29.75 -24.55 -1.95
C GLU A 956 28.55 -24.68 -1.03
N PHE A 957 27.56 -23.81 -1.17
CA PHE A 957 26.30 -23.86 -0.42
C PHE A 957 25.62 -25.21 -0.62
N THR A 958 25.50 -25.66 -1.87
CA THR A 958 24.88 -26.94 -2.21
C THR A 958 25.62 -28.09 -1.53
N ASN A 959 26.95 -28.12 -1.64
CA ASN A 959 27.77 -29.16 -1.01
C ASN A 959 27.65 -29.17 0.51
N LYS A 960 27.71 -27.99 1.16
CA LYS A 960 27.58 -27.87 2.62
C LYS A 960 26.18 -28.28 3.10
N LEU A 961 25.14 -27.95 2.34
CA LEU A 961 23.78 -28.37 2.65
C LEU A 961 23.63 -29.89 2.54
N LEU A 962 24.17 -30.51 1.48
CA LEU A 962 24.18 -31.96 1.32
C LEU A 962 24.93 -32.66 2.45
N GLU A 963 26.09 -32.14 2.84
CA GLU A 963 26.85 -32.64 3.99
C GLU A 963 26.02 -32.53 5.29
N ALA A 964 25.38 -31.39 5.53
CA ALA A 964 24.53 -31.20 6.70
C ALA A 964 23.35 -32.19 6.72
N LEU A 965 22.74 -32.47 5.56
CA LEU A 965 21.62 -33.39 5.42
C LEU A 965 22.03 -34.87 5.48
N SER A 966 23.29 -35.22 5.19
CA SER A 966 23.79 -36.61 5.18
C SER A 966 23.69 -37.32 6.54
N ASN A 967 23.59 -36.55 7.63
CA ASN A 967 23.41 -37.07 8.99
C ASN A 967 21.96 -37.42 9.33
N PHE A 968 21.03 -37.25 8.38
CA PHE A 968 19.59 -37.39 8.58
C PHE A 968 18.99 -38.40 7.59
N GLU A 969 17.85 -38.97 7.95
CA GLU A 969 17.10 -39.88 7.08
C GLU A 969 16.31 -39.06 6.05
N ILE A 970 16.89 -38.88 4.87
CA ILE A 970 16.28 -38.20 3.73
C ILE A 970 15.73 -39.24 2.74
N THR A 971 14.42 -39.22 2.53
CA THR A 971 13.68 -40.17 1.68
C THR A 971 13.48 -39.68 0.24
N GLU A 972 13.60 -38.37 0.02
CA GLU A 972 13.47 -37.73 -1.29
C GLU A 972 14.36 -36.48 -1.30
N MET A 973 15.08 -36.24 -2.39
CA MET A 973 15.90 -35.06 -2.56
C MET A 973 16.04 -34.73 -4.04
N GLU A 974 15.68 -33.50 -4.40
CA GLU A 974 15.91 -32.91 -5.71
C GLU A 974 16.55 -31.55 -5.47
N LEU A 975 17.86 -31.48 -5.65
CA LEU A 975 18.62 -30.24 -5.49
C LEU A 975 19.49 -30.03 -6.72
N GLU A 976 19.21 -28.95 -7.44
CA GLU A 976 19.91 -28.56 -8.65
C GLU A 976 20.10 -27.05 -8.66
N ASN A 977 21.29 -26.59 -9.09
CA ASN A 977 21.64 -25.17 -9.15
C ASN A 977 21.36 -24.43 -7.82
N GLY A 978 21.61 -25.07 -6.68
CA GLY A 978 21.45 -24.48 -5.34
C GLY A 978 20.01 -24.31 -4.86
N CYS A 979 19.03 -24.90 -5.55
CA CYS A 979 17.61 -24.84 -5.18
C CYS A 979 16.92 -26.18 -5.38
N GLY A 980 15.69 -26.33 -4.84
CA GLY A 980 14.89 -27.53 -5.00
C GLY A 980 14.11 -27.88 -3.73
N HIS A 981 13.98 -29.16 -3.42
CA HIS A 981 13.30 -29.65 -2.23
C HIS A 981 13.91 -30.95 -1.69
N PHE A 982 13.58 -31.27 -0.45
CA PHE A 982 13.87 -32.57 0.14
C PHE A 982 12.81 -32.99 1.16
N LYS A 983 12.70 -34.30 1.41
CA LYS A 983 11.78 -34.89 2.39
C LYS A 983 12.56 -35.79 3.34
N GLY A 984 12.44 -35.53 4.64
CA GLY A 984 13.09 -36.33 5.67
C GLY A 984 12.94 -35.75 7.06
N ASN A 985 13.47 -36.46 8.05
CA ASN A 985 13.47 -36.03 9.45
C ASN A 985 14.80 -35.34 9.78
N ILE A 986 14.77 -34.02 9.97
CA ILE A 986 15.93 -33.19 10.32
C ILE A 986 15.78 -32.59 11.73
N SER A 987 16.87 -32.11 12.31
CA SER A 987 16.83 -31.44 13.62
C SER A 987 16.02 -30.13 13.56
N LEU A 988 15.46 -29.71 14.71
CA LEU A 988 14.77 -28.41 14.83
C LEU A 988 15.70 -27.23 14.48
N SER A 989 16.99 -27.35 14.78
CA SER A 989 18.00 -26.32 14.48
C SER A 989 18.24 -26.14 12.99
N LEU A 990 18.11 -27.21 12.19
CA LEU A 990 18.23 -27.15 10.73
C LEU A 990 16.88 -26.81 10.08
N ALA A 991 15.78 -27.35 10.60
CA ALA A 991 14.43 -27.11 10.09
C ALA A 991 14.06 -25.63 10.10
N ARG A 992 14.59 -24.84 11.04
CA ARG A 992 14.31 -23.41 11.18
C ARG A 992 14.70 -22.57 9.95
N TYR A 993 15.61 -23.05 9.10
CA TYR A 993 16.01 -22.33 7.88
C TYR A 993 15.04 -22.55 6.71
N PHE A 994 14.16 -23.56 6.81
CA PHE A 994 13.37 -24.01 5.69
C PHE A 994 11.88 -23.84 5.92
N LYS A 995 11.17 -23.44 4.87
CA LYS A 995 9.71 -23.54 4.82
C LYS A 995 9.32 -24.98 4.49
N LYS A 996 8.46 -25.56 5.32
CA LYS A 996 7.87 -26.88 5.08
C LYS A 996 6.53 -26.74 4.37
N VAL A 997 6.35 -27.42 3.24
CA VAL A 997 5.11 -27.49 2.46
C VAL A 997 4.73 -28.96 2.30
N GLY A 998 3.60 -29.36 2.90
CA GLY A 998 3.26 -30.77 3.04
C GLY A 998 4.33 -31.50 3.87
N ASP A 999 4.96 -32.50 3.27
CA ASP A 999 6.06 -33.27 3.85
C ASP A 999 7.46 -32.86 3.37
N ARG A 1000 7.56 -31.92 2.42
CA ARG A 1000 8.81 -31.43 1.83
C ARG A 1000 9.28 -30.13 2.48
N TYR A 1001 10.59 -29.95 2.55
CA TYR A 1001 11.26 -28.68 2.84
C TYR A 1001 11.73 -28.05 1.52
N LEU A 1002 11.42 -26.77 1.33
CA LEU A 1002 11.82 -26.05 0.11
C LEU A 1002 13.19 -25.39 0.30
N VAL A 1003 14.01 -25.38 -0.74
CA VAL A 1003 15.33 -24.73 -0.76
C VAL A 1003 15.33 -23.69 -1.88
N ILE A 1004 15.20 -22.42 -1.49
CA ILE A 1004 15.12 -21.24 -2.36
C ILE A 1004 15.90 -20.07 -1.70
N PRO A 1005 17.23 -20.19 -1.56
CA PRO A 1005 18.04 -19.17 -0.91
C PRO A 1005 18.30 -17.97 -1.84
N SER A 1006 18.48 -16.78 -1.25
CA SER A 1006 19.08 -15.63 -1.95
C SER A 1006 20.59 -15.80 -2.01
N PHE A 1007 21.29 -14.99 -2.81
CA PHE A 1007 22.74 -15.04 -2.87
C PHE A 1007 23.38 -14.72 -1.50
N SER A 1008 22.89 -13.71 -0.80
CA SER A 1008 23.31 -13.37 0.56
C SER A 1008 22.98 -14.44 1.58
N ALA A 1009 21.81 -15.07 1.52
CA ALA A 1009 21.46 -16.16 2.41
C ALA A 1009 22.42 -17.36 2.26
N MET A 1010 22.88 -17.64 1.02
CA MET A 1010 23.93 -18.64 0.78
C MET A 1010 25.26 -18.24 1.45
N ARG A 1011 25.69 -16.98 1.31
CA ARG A 1011 26.92 -16.47 1.96
C ARG A 1011 26.84 -16.56 3.49
N GLU A 1012 25.73 -16.12 4.07
CA GLU A 1012 25.48 -16.16 5.51
C GLU A 1012 25.51 -17.60 6.04
N PHE A 1013 24.85 -18.54 5.35
CA PHE A 1013 24.88 -19.96 5.72
C PHE A 1013 26.29 -20.57 5.66
N LEU A 1014 27.12 -20.12 4.72
CA LEU A 1014 28.52 -20.52 4.61
C LEU A 1014 29.40 -19.89 5.70
N GLY A 1015 28.97 -18.78 6.31
CA GLY A 1015 29.80 -17.97 7.21
C GLY A 1015 30.80 -17.09 6.47
N LYS A 1016 30.44 -16.66 5.25
CA LYS A 1016 31.23 -15.75 4.41
C LYS A 1016 30.55 -14.38 4.40
N GLU A 1017 31.35 -13.32 4.49
CA GLU A 1017 30.91 -11.92 4.33
C GLU A 1017 30.76 -11.56 2.84
#